data_AF-A0A212AIK2-F1
#
_entry.id   AF-A0A212AIK2-F1
#
_cell.length_a   1.000
_cell.length_b   1.000
_cell.length_c   1.000
_cell.angle_alpha   90.00
_cell.angle_beta   90.00
_cell.angle_gamma   90.00
#
_symmetry.space_group_name_H-M   'P 1'
#
loop_
_entity.id
_entity.type
_entity.pdbx_description
1 polymer ?
#
loop_
_entity_poly.entity_id
_entity_poly.type
_entity_poly.pdbx_seq_one_letter_code
_entity_poly.pdbx_strand_id
1 'polypeptide(L)'
;MFDPSSRALLRQAPDLPGLDPETLDELLTAAHIELATVRLLSREGGPEAASDVLDRVRRLASTFEAYVALNLRPEQTRAAAFVAACAHQILSRVRETVSGRPTVVSGDAIGSSISATLLFLIADRAADAAEVAGQLRAKGEGRAVRRSLILSVRELATSNLTTLIERDLSDDPIATGDSREVATDLLLRECAYVVQGLGQEARGRVVSDPDIRLRLKRVIRLSEASEVEIDPALEGTVHHQFAGPHHLATLLSRLVDGMQAAMLVRLPTPSGAQANTWTDWLLSQTHSRPFLWINHLKAVRTGYLDRGKSMVMTSPTGSGKTTLSVLKIAATLSAGESVVYLAPTHALVDQVETDLSAQIGDLESVSVVEDVALDELGDRLPPFSVMTPERCLALLGFAPELFDNVGLLVFDEFHLISADDPATSSKVSARAIDAMLALLTFLRRRKEADLLLLSAMVANGAEIARWLQAVTGREVEAFDDPWKPTRQLRSCVIYNRSDVLEAEKAASKAKTQAARSRVPAQPLGLFSLISGWHPKRPEKLVVQALTERRPPLVKNAKGKLTSNRNEVAAQIAADYATVGKRVIVFCNDTKACGSVAGQINGLLAPATIALDEAQEEMRKSVLKDVGAADATFDPTGCRAAVHHGDLLPLERRLTESVFRVRRDAESEDLGLDVVAATSTIAQGLNLPCDVVILAGTDRSTVDDPSGNPRTDLRPHEILNALGRAGRAAYAATGLAIVVPAKPIGVKIGNLSLPSEGILKTIFSEQDACDVVYDPIELLLDRIEVSANPDPKVQSIIRRLSAVTTAGESGFDDIVRRSLGFFQRREANALRADKWLERRRTALRAAEEQLEDPPVLDWQREIAVRNGVPPRLIGRLAEALDHAPVEMTATEDWINWLLDIVAEQPLDLTIFVRETALESVFGRAYTNTTKPKATAKRILAALKTLVSMWCEGRTLVEIEAWLLAFIRKHEGEVRQQANQSSTAQRARRFVIRITPDLGFLCGVLGQIVAYRAAEAGEVMLPVIDMLPQMVRAGDYDRHHAALRQSTSNASRVETFETYSALQGYFMAGASAEMDVVRDEVSTAILLQSFNDANDLEF
;
A
#
# COMPACT_ATOMS: atom_id res chain seq x y z
N MET A 1 -17.55 8.53 10.07
CA MET A 1 -16.26 9.19 10.37
C MET A 1 -15.48 8.45 11.44
N PHE A 2 -16.07 8.27 12.63
CA PHE A 2 -15.45 7.59 13.76
C PHE A 2 -15.66 6.07 13.66
N ASP A 3 -14.58 5.30 13.80
CA ASP A 3 -14.62 3.84 13.93
C ASP A 3 -15.27 3.41 15.26
N PRO A 4 -15.64 2.13 15.42
CA PRO A 4 -16.26 1.64 16.66
C PRO A 4 -15.47 1.95 17.93
N SER A 5 -14.13 1.87 17.91
CA SER A 5 -13.29 2.19 19.07
C SER A 5 -13.33 3.68 19.39
N SER A 6 -13.27 4.56 18.38
CA SER A 6 -13.38 6.00 18.58
C SER A 6 -14.77 6.43 19.05
N ARG A 7 -15.82 5.77 18.57
CA ARG A 7 -17.19 6.00 19.03
C ARG A 7 -17.40 5.60 20.48
N ALA A 8 -16.86 4.45 20.87
CA ALA A 8 -16.87 4.01 22.26
C ALA A 8 -16.16 5.03 23.18
N LEU A 9 -15.04 5.61 22.72
CA LEU A 9 -14.34 6.66 23.45
C LEU A 9 -15.19 7.94 23.58
N LEU A 10 -15.84 8.39 22.50
CA LEU A 10 -16.72 9.57 22.54
C LEU A 10 -17.89 9.40 23.53
N ARG A 11 -18.49 8.20 23.57
CA ARG A 11 -19.60 7.90 24.48
C ARG A 11 -19.19 7.82 25.96
N GLN A 12 -17.90 7.66 26.25
CA GLN A 12 -17.38 7.71 27.62
C GLN A 12 -17.20 9.15 28.12
N ALA A 13 -17.42 10.16 27.27
CA ALA A 13 -17.35 11.56 27.68
C ALA A 13 -18.41 11.87 28.75
N PRO A 14 -18.13 12.80 29.67
CA PRO A 14 -19.08 13.18 30.70
C PRO A 14 -20.38 13.75 30.10
N ASP A 15 -21.52 13.34 30.65
CA ASP A 15 -22.83 13.90 30.33
C ASP A 15 -22.97 15.29 30.94
N LEU A 16 -23.33 16.27 30.11
CA LEU A 16 -23.39 17.68 30.47
C LEU A 16 -24.66 18.32 29.89
N PRO A 17 -25.28 19.31 30.57
CA PRO A 17 -26.49 19.96 30.08
C PRO A 17 -26.36 20.51 28.66
N GLY A 18 -27.17 19.98 27.73
CA GLY A 18 -27.15 20.37 26.32
C GLY A 18 -26.06 19.72 25.46
N LEU A 19 -25.27 18.80 26.03
CA LEU A 19 -24.20 18.05 25.36
C LEU A 19 -24.35 16.55 25.68
N ASP A 20 -25.21 15.87 24.92
CA ASP A 20 -25.46 14.43 25.08
C ASP A 20 -24.31 13.60 24.45
N PRO A 21 -23.58 12.77 25.23
CA PRO A 21 -22.53 11.89 24.74
C PRO A 21 -22.96 10.97 23.58
N GLU A 22 -24.25 10.60 23.49
CA GLU A 22 -24.77 9.76 22.42
C GLU A 22 -24.87 10.46 21.06
N THR A 23 -24.74 11.79 21.03
CA THR A 23 -24.87 12.60 19.80
C THR A 23 -23.58 13.32 19.40
N LEU A 24 -22.49 13.16 20.17
CA LEU A 24 -21.22 13.85 19.93
C LEU A 24 -20.57 13.46 18.60
N ASP A 25 -20.63 12.18 18.24
CA ASP A 25 -20.11 11.68 16.96
C ASP A 25 -20.87 12.27 15.77
N GLU A 26 -22.20 12.42 15.87
CA GLU A 26 -23.05 13.05 14.87
C GLU A 26 -22.70 14.53 14.70
N LEU A 27 -22.62 15.28 15.80
CA LEU A 27 -22.33 16.72 15.79
C LEU A 27 -20.93 17.00 15.22
N LEU A 28 -19.92 16.25 15.65
CA LEU A 28 -18.54 16.39 15.15
C LEU A 28 -18.43 15.95 13.68
N THR A 29 -19.17 14.92 13.26
CA THR A 29 -19.19 14.47 11.86
C THR A 29 -19.87 15.52 10.97
N ALA A 30 -20.99 16.11 11.41
CA ALA A 30 -21.69 17.17 10.69
C ALA A 30 -20.78 18.39 10.47
N ALA A 31 -20.08 18.83 11.53
CA ALA A 31 -19.14 19.93 11.44
C ALA A 31 -17.97 19.66 10.47
N HIS A 32 -17.47 18.42 10.42
CA HIS A 32 -16.46 18.03 9.44
C HIS A 32 -16.99 18.00 8.00
N ILE A 33 -18.23 17.56 7.78
CA ILE A 33 -18.87 17.60 6.46
C ILE A 33 -19.01 19.05 5.99
N GLU A 34 -19.47 19.94 6.88
CA GLU A 34 -19.59 21.37 6.60
C GLU A 34 -18.23 21.95 6.19
N LEU A 35 -17.17 21.68 6.97
CA LEU A 35 -15.80 22.11 6.63
C LEU A 35 -15.29 21.54 5.31
N ALA A 36 -15.53 20.27 5.03
CA ALA A 36 -15.03 19.59 3.84
C ALA A 36 -15.69 20.10 2.55
N THR A 37 -16.89 20.65 2.64
CA THR A 37 -17.72 21.02 1.48
C THR A 37 -17.90 22.52 1.31
N VAL A 38 -18.11 23.29 2.38
CA VAL A 38 -18.33 24.75 2.32
C VAL A 38 -17.12 25.48 1.75
N ARG A 39 -15.90 25.01 2.06
CA ARG A 39 -14.65 25.56 1.53
C ARG A 39 -14.54 25.52 0.00
N LEU A 40 -15.26 24.60 -0.65
CA LEU A 40 -15.33 24.54 -2.12
C LEU A 40 -16.34 25.53 -2.69
N LEU A 41 -17.35 25.93 -1.91
CA LEU A 41 -18.50 26.73 -2.31
C LEU A 41 -18.37 28.24 -1.99
N SER A 42 -17.30 28.64 -1.30
CA SER A 42 -17.08 30.02 -0.84
C SER A 42 -15.78 30.56 -1.42
N ARG A 43 -15.79 30.87 -2.73
CA ARG A 43 -14.67 31.56 -3.42
C ARG A 43 -14.74 33.09 -3.37
N GLU A 44 -15.83 33.67 -2.86
CA GLU A 44 -15.97 35.12 -2.69
C GLU A 44 -16.25 35.44 -1.22
N GLY A 45 -15.47 36.37 -0.65
CA GLY A 45 -15.42 36.72 0.77
C GLY A 45 -16.70 37.32 1.36
N GLY A 46 -17.77 36.54 1.42
CA GLY A 46 -18.94 36.82 2.23
C GLY A 46 -18.66 36.58 3.72
N PRO A 47 -19.31 37.31 4.64
CA PRO A 47 -19.15 37.10 6.07
C PRO A 47 -19.52 35.66 6.44
N GLU A 48 -18.68 35.02 7.27
CA GLU A 48 -18.94 33.72 7.87
C GLU A 48 -20.36 33.70 8.44
N ALA A 49 -21.28 33.01 7.76
CA ALA A 49 -22.54 32.65 8.39
C ALA A 49 -22.16 31.69 9.53
N ALA A 50 -22.15 32.18 10.77
CA ALA A 50 -21.96 31.34 11.94
C ALA A 50 -23.09 30.30 11.97
N SER A 51 -22.80 29.11 11.46
CA SER A 51 -23.67 27.95 11.53
C SER A 51 -23.89 27.58 12.99
N ASP A 52 -25.13 27.27 13.39
CA ASP A 52 -25.48 26.76 14.74
C ASP A 52 -24.56 25.58 15.15
N VAL A 53 -24.11 24.80 14.17
CA VAL A 53 -23.15 23.70 14.36
C VAL A 53 -21.80 24.20 14.89
N LEU A 54 -21.23 25.27 14.31
CA LEU A 54 -19.93 25.81 14.74
C LEU A 54 -19.98 26.43 16.13
N ASP A 55 -21.10 27.07 16.50
CA ASP A 55 -21.29 27.60 17.85
C ASP A 55 -21.40 26.48 18.89
N ARG A 56 -22.08 25.37 18.58
CA ARG A 56 -22.08 24.17 19.43
C ARG A 56 -20.69 23.56 19.55
N VAL A 57 -19.92 23.50 18.46
CA VAL A 57 -18.52 23.03 18.50
C VAL A 57 -17.65 23.93 19.38
N ARG A 58 -17.85 25.26 19.37
CA ARG A 58 -17.14 26.18 20.28
C ARG A 58 -17.43 25.89 21.76
N ARG A 59 -18.68 25.55 22.08
CA ARG A 59 -19.08 25.14 23.44
C ARG A 59 -18.45 23.80 23.82
N LEU A 60 -18.41 22.83 22.89
CA LEU A 60 -17.73 21.55 23.12
C LEU A 60 -16.26 21.74 23.48
N ALA A 61 -15.53 22.53 22.68
CA ALA A 61 -14.11 22.80 22.87
C ALA A 61 -13.83 23.30 24.28
N SER A 62 -14.46 24.43 24.66
CA SER A 62 -14.22 25.09 25.94
C SER A 62 -14.64 24.25 27.14
N THR A 63 -15.78 23.55 27.05
CA THR A 63 -16.36 22.82 28.19
C THR A 63 -15.57 21.55 28.50
N PHE A 64 -15.25 20.76 27.47
CA PHE A 64 -14.50 19.50 27.68
C PHE A 64 -13.02 19.77 27.93
N GLU A 65 -12.43 20.85 27.40
CA GLU A 65 -11.07 21.26 27.76
C GLU A 65 -10.98 21.65 29.24
N ALA A 66 -11.95 22.43 29.75
CA ALA A 66 -12.02 22.75 31.18
C ALA A 66 -12.16 21.49 32.04
N TYR A 67 -12.95 20.51 31.59
CA TYR A 67 -13.09 19.21 32.27
C TYR A 67 -11.74 18.48 32.42
N VAL A 68 -10.93 18.48 31.36
CA VAL A 68 -9.58 17.88 31.34
C VAL A 68 -8.62 18.65 32.25
N ALA A 69 -8.61 19.99 32.15
CA ALA A 69 -7.72 20.83 32.93
C ALA A 69 -7.98 20.67 34.44
N LEU A 70 -9.25 20.76 34.84
CA LEU A 70 -9.68 20.61 36.24
C LEU A 70 -9.61 19.17 36.75
N ASN A 71 -9.47 18.17 35.86
CA ASN A 71 -9.37 16.76 36.20
C ASN A 71 -10.51 16.30 37.13
N LEU A 72 -11.75 16.69 36.77
CA LEU A 72 -12.94 16.44 37.58
C LEU A 72 -13.21 14.94 37.78
N ARG A 73 -12.96 14.13 36.74
CA ARG A 73 -13.00 12.67 36.79
C ARG A 73 -11.87 12.08 35.94
N PRO A 74 -10.77 11.62 36.58
CA PRO A 74 -9.60 11.09 35.88
C PRO A 74 -9.93 10.03 34.83
N GLU A 75 -10.88 9.13 35.12
CA GLU A 75 -11.30 8.04 34.26
C GLU A 75 -11.96 8.48 32.94
N GLN A 76 -12.57 9.67 32.89
CA GLN A 76 -13.20 10.23 31.69
C GLN A 76 -12.31 11.23 30.94
N THR A 77 -11.10 11.52 31.47
CA THR A 77 -10.20 12.55 30.93
C THR A 77 -9.85 12.30 29.46
N ARG A 78 -9.56 11.06 29.09
CA ARG A 78 -9.20 10.69 27.71
C ARG A 78 -10.34 10.96 26.73
N ALA A 79 -11.57 10.63 27.13
CA ALA A 79 -12.77 10.88 26.33
C ALA A 79 -13.05 12.38 26.17
N ALA A 80 -13.01 13.13 27.29
CA ALA A 80 -13.17 14.58 27.28
C ALA A 80 -12.10 15.26 26.42
N ALA A 81 -10.83 14.85 26.56
CA ALA A 81 -9.72 15.36 25.76
C ALA A 81 -9.93 15.11 24.26
N PHE A 82 -10.42 13.92 23.88
CA PHE A 82 -10.71 13.61 22.48
C PHE A 82 -11.81 14.52 21.89
N VAL A 83 -12.90 14.75 22.64
CA VAL A 83 -13.99 15.65 22.22
C VAL A 83 -13.49 17.08 22.06
N ALA A 84 -12.78 17.59 23.08
CA ALA A 84 -12.22 18.94 23.08
C ALA A 84 -11.22 19.12 21.92
N ALA A 85 -10.31 18.17 21.72
CA ALA A 85 -9.33 18.20 20.65
C ALA A 85 -9.97 18.26 19.26
N CYS A 86 -10.97 17.40 19.00
CA CYS A 86 -11.73 17.43 17.75
C CYS A 86 -12.39 18.79 17.53
N ALA A 87 -12.99 19.36 18.57
CA ALA A 87 -13.65 20.66 18.49
C ALA A 87 -12.65 21.81 18.23
N HIS A 88 -11.51 21.85 18.94
CA HIS A 88 -10.45 22.84 18.70
C HIS A 88 -9.83 22.70 17.31
N GLN A 89 -9.66 21.47 16.80
CA GLN A 89 -9.17 21.23 15.44
C GLN A 89 -10.11 21.82 14.38
N ILE A 90 -11.43 21.60 14.52
CA ILE A 90 -12.45 22.19 13.64
C ILE A 90 -12.37 23.72 13.69
N LEU A 91 -12.30 24.31 14.89
CA LEU A 91 -12.24 25.77 15.07
C LEU A 91 -10.94 26.39 14.54
N SER A 92 -9.79 25.70 14.67
CA SER A 92 -8.51 26.14 14.10
C SER A 92 -8.62 26.26 12.58
N ARG A 93 -9.18 25.23 11.95
CA ARG A 93 -9.41 25.18 10.51
C ARG A 93 -10.33 26.30 10.02
N VAL A 94 -11.36 26.68 10.77
CA VAL A 94 -12.22 27.82 10.40
C VAL A 94 -11.47 29.15 10.48
N ARG A 95 -10.49 29.31 11.37
CA ARG A 95 -9.79 30.60 11.59
C ARG A 95 -8.55 30.82 10.71
N GLU A 96 -7.91 29.74 10.25
CA GLU A 96 -6.71 29.78 9.40
C GLU A 96 -6.94 30.43 8.02
N THR A 97 -8.19 30.63 7.62
CA THR A 97 -8.61 31.35 6.41
C THR A 97 -8.23 32.83 6.40
N VAL A 98 -7.75 33.41 7.51
CA VAL A 98 -7.69 34.88 7.67
C VAL A 98 -6.30 35.49 7.93
N SER A 99 -5.25 34.77 8.37
CA SER A 99 -3.93 35.44 8.49
C SER A 99 -2.69 34.55 8.58
N GLY A 100 -1.58 35.00 7.98
CA GLY A 100 -0.23 34.49 8.21
C GLY A 100 0.38 34.88 9.56
N ARG A 101 -0.42 34.93 10.62
CA ARG A 101 0.03 35.25 11.99
C ARG A 101 0.66 34.01 12.67
N PRO A 102 1.60 34.21 13.60
CA PRO A 102 2.13 33.12 14.42
C PRO A 102 1.03 32.50 15.30
N THR A 103 1.25 31.26 15.71
CA THR A 103 0.40 30.58 16.69
C THR A 103 0.42 31.34 18.02
N VAL A 104 -0.77 31.59 18.59
CA VAL A 104 -0.90 32.38 19.81
C VAL A 104 -0.32 31.65 21.01
N VAL A 105 0.66 32.28 21.67
CA VAL A 105 1.13 31.94 23.02
C VAL A 105 1.37 33.26 23.76
N SER A 106 0.71 33.47 24.89
CA SER A 106 0.86 34.67 25.72
C SER A 106 0.69 34.37 27.21
N GLY A 107 0.83 35.40 28.05
CA GLY A 107 0.53 35.29 29.48
C GLY A 107 -0.94 34.97 29.77
N ASP A 108 -1.84 35.24 28.82
CA ASP A 108 -3.28 35.14 29.01
C ASP A 108 -3.90 33.90 28.36
N ALA A 109 -3.31 33.37 27.28
CA ALA A 109 -3.88 32.26 26.55
C ALA A 109 -2.85 31.47 25.71
N ILE A 110 -3.23 30.24 25.36
CA ILE A 110 -2.62 29.47 24.27
C ILE A 110 -3.64 29.31 23.13
N GLY A 111 -3.15 29.21 21.90
CA GLY A 111 -3.99 29.05 20.71
C GLY A 111 -4.66 27.68 20.63
N SER A 112 -5.83 27.63 19.97
CA SER A 112 -6.61 26.39 19.77
C SER A 112 -5.80 25.24 19.18
N SER A 113 -4.84 25.51 18.29
CA SER A 113 -4.01 24.49 17.67
C SER A 113 -3.05 23.82 18.68
N ILE A 114 -2.53 24.58 19.66
CA ILE A 114 -1.70 24.02 20.74
C ILE A 114 -2.58 23.17 21.66
N SER A 115 -3.73 23.70 22.09
CA SER A 115 -4.71 22.95 22.88
C SER A 115 -5.09 21.65 22.19
N ALA A 116 -5.52 21.69 20.92
CA ALA A 116 -5.87 20.50 20.15
C ALA A 116 -4.71 19.49 20.07
N THR A 117 -3.48 19.96 19.84
CA THR A 117 -2.29 19.10 19.79
C THR A 117 -2.10 18.34 21.10
N LEU A 118 -2.09 19.05 22.23
CA LEU A 118 -1.89 18.43 23.55
C LEU A 118 -3.07 17.54 23.96
N LEU A 119 -4.31 17.97 23.71
CA LEU A 119 -5.51 17.21 24.01
C LEU A 119 -5.60 15.91 23.18
N PHE A 120 -5.17 15.92 21.92
CA PHE A 120 -5.06 14.69 21.14
C PHE A 120 -3.99 13.76 21.71
N LEU A 121 -2.85 14.27 22.15
CA LEU A 121 -1.83 13.44 22.80
C LEU A 121 -2.36 12.85 24.13
N ILE A 122 -3.08 13.63 24.95
CA ILE A 122 -3.75 13.14 26.17
C ILE A 122 -4.79 12.06 25.85
N ALA A 123 -5.45 12.15 24.70
CA ALA A 123 -6.42 11.17 24.22
C ALA A 123 -5.78 9.94 23.53
N ASP A 124 -4.45 9.81 23.52
CA ASP A 124 -3.68 8.79 22.79
C ASP A 124 -3.93 8.79 21.27
N ARG A 125 -4.12 9.98 20.71
CA ARG A 125 -4.37 10.21 19.28
C ARG A 125 -3.19 10.93 18.62
N ALA A 126 -2.03 10.27 18.64
CA ALA A 126 -0.78 10.81 18.09
C ALA A 126 -0.89 11.23 16.62
N ALA A 127 -1.64 10.49 15.78
CA ALA A 127 -1.82 10.85 14.38
C ALA A 127 -2.61 12.17 14.21
N ASP A 128 -3.70 12.36 14.96
CA ASP A 128 -4.46 13.61 14.97
C ASP A 128 -3.63 14.76 15.56
N ALA A 129 -2.85 14.49 16.62
CA ALA A 129 -1.93 15.46 17.21
C ALA A 129 -0.88 15.92 16.20
N ALA A 130 -0.24 15.00 15.47
CA ALA A 130 0.74 15.31 14.45
C ALA A 130 0.16 16.15 13.29
N GLU A 131 -1.08 15.86 12.87
CA GLU A 131 -1.77 16.64 11.84
C GLU A 131 -1.99 18.09 12.28
N VAL A 132 -2.48 18.31 13.50
CA VAL A 132 -2.70 19.67 14.02
C VAL A 132 -1.37 20.37 14.32
N ALA A 133 -0.39 19.65 14.86
CA ALA A 133 0.94 20.16 15.16
C ALA A 133 1.64 20.69 13.91
N GLY A 134 1.48 20.03 12.76
CA GLY A 134 2.01 20.50 11.48
C GLY A 134 1.50 21.89 11.06
N GLN A 135 0.41 22.37 11.66
CA GLN A 135 -0.16 23.69 11.40
C GLN A 135 0.38 24.78 12.35
N LEU A 136 1.21 24.41 13.33
CA LEU A 136 1.81 25.35 14.29
C LEU A 136 2.86 26.23 13.59
N ARG A 137 2.69 27.54 13.68
CA ARG A 137 3.51 28.56 13.00
C ARG A 137 4.27 29.39 14.02
N ALA A 138 5.59 29.28 14.01
CA ALA A 138 6.47 30.14 14.81
C ALA A 138 6.93 31.40 14.04
N LYS A 139 6.83 31.40 12.71
CA LYS A 139 7.24 32.53 11.86
C LYS A 139 6.39 33.77 12.17
N GLY A 140 7.05 34.89 12.39
CA GLY A 140 6.41 36.16 12.77
C GLY A 140 6.22 36.37 14.28
N GLU A 141 6.54 35.39 15.13
CA GLU A 141 6.59 35.60 16.58
C GLU A 141 7.91 36.29 16.96
N GLY A 142 7.84 37.42 17.65
CA GLY A 142 8.99 38.26 17.99
C GLY A 142 9.82 37.74 19.17
N ARG A 143 9.20 36.99 20.11
CA ARG A 143 9.86 36.48 21.31
C ARG A 143 10.47 35.09 21.10
N ALA A 144 11.76 34.96 21.41
CA ALA A 144 12.52 33.73 21.17
C ALA A 144 11.95 32.52 21.92
N VAL A 145 11.70 32.67 23.23
CA VAL A 145 11.13 31.59 24.05
C VAL A 145 9.80 31.07 23.50
N ARG A 146 8.92 31.97 23.03
CA ARG A 146 7.61 31.59 22.49
C ARG A 146 7.75 30.85 21.17
N ARG A 147 8.64 31.30 20.28
CA ARG A 147 9.01 30.56 19.05
C ARG A 147 9.48 29.15 19.40
N SER A 148 10.47 29.03 20.29
CA SER A 148 11.04 27.76 20.70
C SER A 148 10.01 26.83 21.32
N LEU A 149 9.08 27.33 22.12
CA LEU A 149 7.99 26.54 22.68
C LEU A 149 7.02 26.02 21.60
N ILE A 150 6.57 26.89 20.68
CA ILE A 150 5.68 26.51 19.57
C ILE A 150 6.32 25.40 18.75
N LEU A 151 7.59 25.58 18.39
CA LEU A 151 8.37 24.59 17.69
C LEU A 151 8.45 23.30 18.53
N SER A 152 8.83 23.39 19.81
CA SER A 152 9.04 22.20 20.66
C SER A 152 7.80 21.32 20.74
N VAL A 153 6.61 21.92 20.91
CA VAL A 153 5.34 21.19 20.89
C VAL A 153 5.08 20.54 19.54
N ARG A 154 5.37 21.26 18.45
CA ARG A 154 5.26 20.73 17.08
C ARG A 154 6.15 19.53 16.86
N GLU A 155 7.43 19.63 17.21
CA GLU A 155 8.40 18.56 17.01
C GLU A 155 8.12 17.34 17.88
N LEU A 156 7.67 17.55 19.12
CA LEU A 156 7.23 16.46 20.00
C LEU A 156 6.06 15.68 19.37
N ALA A 157 4.99 16.39 18.97
CA ALA A 157 3.79 15.77 18.42
C ALA A 157 4.01 15.14 17.03
N THR A 158 4.93 15.68 16.22
CA THR A 158 5.32 15.12 14.91
C THR A 158 6.42 14.05 15.00
N SER A 159 6.87 13.72 16.21
CA SER A 159 7.97 12.76 16.47
C SER A 159 9.34 13.15 15.88
N ASN A 160 9.56 14.43 15.56
CA ASN A 160 10.88 14.96 15.16
C ASN A 160 11.72 15.28 16.40
N LEU A 161 12.11 14.22 17.12
CA LEU A 161 12.73 14.38 18.43
C LEU A 161 14.19 14.89 18.36
N THR A 162 14.91 14.64 17.27
CA THR A 162 16.28 15.12 17.08
C THR A 162 16.32 16.65 17.17
N THR A 163 15.51 17.33 16.36
CA THR A 163 15.41 18.79 16.33
C THR A 163 14.96 19.37 17.67
N LEU A 164 14.05 18.67 18.38
CA LEU A 164 13.57 19.08 19.70
C LEU A 164 14.69 19.03 20.76
N ILE A 165 15.50 17.97 20.75
CA ILE A 165 16.48 17.71 21.80
C ILE A 165 17.75 18.55 21.61
N GLU A 166 18.14 18.82 20.38
CA GLU A 166 19.32 19.62 20.05
C GLU A 166 19.10 21.13 20.23
N ARG A 167 17.84 21.57 20.41
CA ARG A 167 17.51 22.96 20.65
C ARG A 167 18.06 23.44 22.00
N ASP A 168 18.92 24.46 21.98
CA ASP A 168 19.34 25.16 23.18
C ASP A 168 18.27 26.17 23.64
N LEU A 169 17.50 25.79 24.64
CA LEU A 169 16.46 26.64 25.25
C LEU A 169 17.06 27.69 26.22
N SER A 170 18.32 27.56 26.59
CA SER A 170 19.00 28.48 27.51
C SER A 170 19.48 29.74 26.83
N ASP A 171 19.80 29.64 25.53
CA ASP A 171 20.22 30.75 24.67
C ASP A 171 19.08 31.67 24.22
N ASP A 172 17.82 31.26 24.41
CA ASP A 172 16.66 32.09 24.06
C ASP A 172 16.62 33.37 24.91
N PRO A 173 16.79 34.58 24.32
CA PRO A 173 16.79 35.82 25.07
C PRO A 173 15.42 36.09 25.70
N ILE A 174 15.42 36.43 26.99
CA ILE A 174 14.25 36.94 27.71
C ILE A 174 14.26 38.46 27.56
N ALA A 175 13.20 39.01 26.96
CA ALA A 175 13.11 40.44 26.71
C ALA A 175 13.17 41.25 28.01
N THR A 176 14.04 42.25 28.08
CA THR A 176 14.13 43.17 29.22
C THR A 176 13.11 44.29 29.08
N GLY A 177 12.29 44.55 30.10
CA GLY A 177 11.29 45.62 30.08
C GLY A 177 10.06 45.28 30.91
N ASP A 178 8.97 44.89 30.25
CA ASP A 178 7.71 44.52 30.90
C ASP A 178 7.88 43.27 31.77
N SER A 179 7.82 43.47 33.09
CA SER A 179 7.94 42.41 34.10
C SER A 179 6.92 41.27 33.92
N ARG A 180 5.70 41.55 33.41
CA ARG A 180 4.69 40.52 33.16
C ARG A 180 5.11 39.63 32.00
N GLU A 181 5.65 40.23 30.95
CA GLU A 181 6.12 39.48 29.78
C GLU A 181 7.42 38.72 30.08
N VAL A 182 8.31 39.27 30.91
CA VAL A 182 9.48 38.56 31.45
C VAL A 182 9.05 37.31 32.22
N ALA A 183 8.10 37.46 33.16
CA ALA A 183 7.57 36.35 33.94
C ALA A 183 6.88 35.31 33.05
N THR A 184 6.11 35.76 32.06
CA THR A 184 5.47 34.89 31.07
C THR A 184 6.51 34.05 30.33
N ASP A 185 7.54 34.69 29.76
CA ASP A 185 8.57 33.98 29.00
C ASP A 185 9.36 33.01 29.91
N LEU A 186 9.65 33.38 31.17
CA LEU A 186 10.26 32.46 32.14
C LEU A 186 9.41 31.21 32.40
N LEU A 187 8.10 31.38 32.61
CA LEU A 187 7.17 30.27 32.85
C LEU A 187 7.02 29.38 31.61
N LEU A 188 6.94 29.97 30.42
CA LEU A 188 6.85 29.23 29.15
C LEU A 188 8.14 28.46 28.83
N ARG A 189 9.31 29.00 29.20
CA ARG A 189 10.59 28.29 29.06
C ARG A 189 10.65 27.03 29.92
N GLU A 190 10.11 27.07 31.14
CA GLU A 190 9.99 25.87 31.99
C GLU A 190 9.09 24.81 31.34
N CYS A 191 7.99 25.20 30.68
CA CYS A 191 7.18 24.29 29.87
C CYS A 191 7.96 23.73 28.67
N ALA A 192 8.80 24.53 28.01
CA ALA A 192 9.64 24.06 26.91
C ALA A 192 10.66 23.01 27.37
N TYR A 193 11.28 23.18 28.55
CA TYR A 193 12.15 22.16 29.15
C TYR A 193 11.42 20.85 29.44
N VAL A 194 10.15 20.92 29.86
CA VAL A 194 9.33 19.72 30.06
C VAL A 194 9.10 18.97 28.75
N VAL A 195 8.74 19.69 27.68
CA VAL A 195 8.54 19.11 26.34
C VAL A 195 9.84 18.48 25.82
N GLN A 196 10.97 19.17 25.98
CA GLN A 196 12.29 18.65 25.63
C GLN A 196 12.67 17.42 26.46
N GLY A 197 12.41 17.42 27.77
CA GLY A 197 12.66 16.31 28.68
C GLY A 197 11.89 15.04 28.28
N LEU A 198 10.61 15.18 27.91
CA LEU A 198 9.81 14.06 27.37
C LEU A 198 10.41 13.53 26.05
N GLY A 199 10.90 14.40 25.19
CA GLY A 199 11.60 14.01 23.96
C GLY A 199 12.90 13.26 24.25
N GLN A 200 13.70 13.73 25.20
CA GLN A 200 14.93 13.08 25.65
C GLN A 200 14.66 11.69 26.22
N GLU A 201 13.63 11.54 27.06
CA GLU A 201 13.23 10.26 27.62
C GLU A 201 12.76 9.27 26.53
N ALA A 202 11.94 9.73 25.58
CA ALA A 202 11.49 8.90 24.44
C ALA A 202 12.64 8.46 23.52
N ARG A 203 13.78 9.15 23.59
CA ARG A 203 15.03 8.85 22.89
C ARG A 203 16.01 8.00 23.71
N GLY A 204 15.58 7.52 24.87
CA GLY A 204 16.39 6.70 25.77
C GLY A 204 17.46 7.47 26.54
N ARG A 205 17.44 8.82 26.54
CA ARG A 205 18.35 9.62 27.39
C ARG A 205 17.84 9.62 28.83
N VAL A 206 18.77 9.62 29.78
CA VAL A 206 18.45 9.64 31.22
C VAL A 206 17.91 11.01 31.61
N VAL A 207 16.60 11.11 31.80
CA VAL A 207 15.90 12.25 32.40
C VAL A 207 15.01 11.71 33.52
N SER A 208 15.06 12.34 34.69
CA SER A 208 14.26 11.93 35.85
C SER A 208 12.81 12.43 35.69
N ASP A 209 11.83 11.52 35.61
CA ASP A 209 10.39 11.87 35.66
C ASP A 209 10.05 12.81 36.85
N PRO A 210 10.61 12.62 38.06
CA PRO A 210 10.53 13.60 39.14
C PRO A 210 10.85 15.05 38.75
N ASP A 211 11.84 15.28 37.90
CA ASP A 211 12.24 16.63 37.47
C ASP A 211 11.18 17.25 36.54
N ILE A 212 10.65 16.46 35.60
CA ILE A 212 9.57 16.88 34.68
C ILE A 212 8.35 17.32 35.51
N ARG A 213 7.92 16.48 36.45
CA ARG A 213 6.76 16.78 37.30
C ARG A 213 7.01 17.97 38.23
N LEU A 214 8.22 18.12 38.76
CA LEU A 214 8.58 19.24 39.63
C LEU A 214 8.48 20.59 38.89
N ARG A 215 8.99 20.65 37.65
CA ARG A 215 8.90 21.85 36.79
C ARG A 215 7.44 22.23 36.53
N LEU A 216 6.60 21.26 36.13
CA LEU A 216 5.18 21.52 35.90
C LEU A 216 4.46 22.03 37.15
N LYS A 217 4.67 21.40 38.30
CA LYS A 217 4.10 21.86 39.59
C LYS A 217 4.53 23.29 39.92
N ARG A 218 5.79 23.64 39.65
CA ARG A 218 6.31 24.99 39.86
C ARG A 218 5.62 26.01 38.96
N VAL A 219 5.47 25.72 37.66
CA VAL A 219 4.78 26.62 36.72
C VAL A 219 3.32 26.81 37.12
N ILE A 220 2.60 25.74 37.43
CA ILE A 220 1.19 25.80 37.86
C ILE A 220 1.04 26.72 39.07
N ARG A 221 1.82 26.49 40.13
CA ARG A 221 1.80 27.29 41.37
C ARG A 221 2.12 28.77 41.13
N LEU A 222 3.14 29.07 40.31
CA LEU A 222 3.56 30.46 40.05
C LEU A 222 2.63 31.22 39.10
N SER A 223 1.73 30.51 38.41
CA SER A 223 0.81 31.10 37.44
C SER A 223 -0.61 31.31 37.99
N GLU A 224 -0.88 30.78 39.19
CA GLU A 224 -2.15 30.95 39.90
C GLU A 224 -2.39 32.42 40.27
N ALA A 225 -3.67 32.82 40.30
CA ALA A 225 -4.06 34.16 40.70
C ALA A 225 -3.62 34.41 42.15
N SER A 226 -2.79 35.43 42.35
CA SER A 226 -2.24 35.79 43.66
C SER A 226 -2.42 37.28 43.95
N GLU A 227 -2.70 37.58 45.21
CA GLU A 227 -2.77 38.94 45.76
C GLU A 227 -1.44 39.30 46.40
N VAL A 228 -0.91 40.46 46.03
CA VAL A 228 0.26 41.06 46.69
C VAL A 228 -0.15 42.42 47.21
N GLU A 229 -0.02 42.60 48.53
CA GLU A 229 -0.04 43.93 49.14
C GLU A 229 1.25 44.65 48.74
N ILE A 230 1.11 45.77 48.04
CA ILE A 230 2.25 46.63 47.69
C ILE A 230 2.56 47.53 48.91
N ASP A 231 3.81 48.02 48.97
CA ASP A 231 4.34 49.05 49.87
C ASP A 231 3.26 49.93 50.52
N PRO A 232 3.25 50.14 51.86
CA PRO A 232 2.25 50.95 52.56
C PRO A 232 2.04 52.38 52.04
N ALA A 233 2.87 52.88 51.11
CA ALA A 233 2.69 54.14 50.41
C ALA A 233 1.73 54.10 49.20
N LEU A 234 1.31 52.92 48.71
CA LEU A 234 0.39 52.74 47.58
C LEU A 234 -0.92 52.08 48.07
N GLU A 235 -2.05 52.77 47.93
CA GLU A 235 -3.37 52.17 48.23
C GLU A 235 -3.77 51.17 47.14
N GLY A 236 -3.96 49.90 47.51
CA GLY A 236 -4.61 48.87 46.68
C GLY A 236 -3.93 47.49 46.68
N THR A 237 -4.69 46.45 46.33
CA THR A 237 -4.21 45.08 46.11
C THR A 237 -3.88 44.86 44.64
N VAL A 238 -2.69 44.34 44.32
CA VAL A 238 -2.36 43.94 42.94
C VAL A 238 -2.59 42.45 42.76
N HIS A 239 -3.52 42.13 41.86
CA HIS A 239 -3.77 40.79 41.39
C HIS A 239 -2.92 40.52 40.14
N HIS A 240 -2.15 39.45 40.16
CA HIS A 240 -1.45 38.96 38.97
C HIS A 240 -1.84 37.50 38.70
N GLN A 241 -2.00 37.16 37.42
CA GLN A 241 -2.38 35.84 36.95
C GLN A 241 -1.73 35.58 35.58
N PHE A 242 -1.26 34.35 35.36
CA PHE A 242 -0.68 33.92 34.09
C PHE A 242 -1.47 32.73 33.54
N ALA A 243 -2.69 33.00 33.05
CA ALA A 243 -3.62 31.97 32.59
C ALA A 243 -3.06 31.12 31.44
N GLY A 244 -2.30 31.70 30.51
CA GLY A 244 -1.68 30.97 29.39
C GLY A 244 -0.67 29.91 29.87
N PRO A 245 0.38 30.29 30.61
CA PRO A 245 1.33 29.33 31.19
C PRO A 245 0.68 28.32 32.15
N HIS A 246 -0.27 28.74 32.98
CA HIS A 246 -1.03 27.84 33.86
C HIS A 246 -1.75 26.75 33.08
N HIS A 247 -2.49 27.16 32.03
CA HIS A 247 -3.27 26.26 31.19
C HIS A 247 -2.37 25.27 30.45
N LEU A 248 -1.28 25.76 29.85
CA LEU A 248 -0.29 24.93 29.17
C LEU A 248 0.32 23.88 30.11
N ALA A 249 0.81 24.30 31.27
CA ALA A 249 1.42 23.39 32.25
C ALA A 249 0.42 22.36 32.77
N THR A 250 -0.84 22.76 32.93
CA THR A 250 -1.91 21.84 33.33
C THR A 250 -2.14 20.76 32.28
N LEU A 251 -2.27 21.12 31.00
CA LEU A 251 -2.41 20.14 29.92
C LEU A 251 -1.17 19.22 29.81
N LEU A 252 0.04 19.78 29.87
CA LEU A 252 1.27 18.99 29.88
C LEU A 252 1.31 18.00 31.04
N SER A 253 0.82 18.36 32.22
CA SER A 253 0.76 17.45 33.37
C SER A 253 -0.17 16.25 33.16
N ARG A 254 -1.23 16.39 32.34
CA ARG A 254 -2.14 15.29 31.98
C ARG A 254 -1.56 14.37 30.91
N LEU A 255 -0.58 14.86 30.15
CA LEU A 255 0.05 14.14 29.06
C LEU A 255 1.12 13.13 29.54
N VAL A 256 1.89 13.48 30.58
CA VAL A 256 3.11 12.75 30.98
C VAL A 256 2.92 11.24 31.06
N ASP A 257 1.93 10.76 31.83
CA ASP A 257 1.73 9.33 32.10
C ASP A 257 1.38 8.55 30.82
N GLY A 258 0.44 9.07 30.03
CA GLY A 258 0.01 8.42 28.78
C GLY A 258 1.13 8.38 27.74
N MET A 259 1.90 9.47 27.65
CA MET A 259 3.00 9.57 26.71
C MET A 259 4.16 8.64 27.06
N GLN A 260 4.55 8.57 28.34
CA GLN A 260 5.55 7.62 28.82
C GLN A 260 5.12 6.17 28.58
N ALA A 261 3.85 5.84 28.82
CA ALA A 261 3.32 4.50 28.54
C ALA A 261 3.35 4.11 27.05
N ALA A 262 3.43 5.10 26.16
CA ALA A 262 3.51 4.90 24.72
C ALA A 262 4.95 4.84 24.17
N MET A 263 5.98 5.15 24.97
CA MET A 263 7.37 5.17 24.47
C MET A 263 7.85 3.76 24.09
N LEU A 264 8.47 3.65 22.90
CA LEU A 264 9.02 2.40 22.39
C LEU A 264 10.09 1.81 23.32
N VAL A 265 10.96 2.67 23.86
CA VAL A 265 12.07 2.28 24.76
C VAL A 265 11.62 1.68 26.10
N ARG A 266 10.34 1.82 26.45
CA ARG A 266 9.75 1.26 27.68
C ARG A 266 9.14 -0.13 27.47
N LEU A 267 9.23 -0.70 26.27
CA LEU A 267 8.81 -2.08 26.02
C LEU A 267 9.67 -3.07 26.82
N PRO A 268 9.06 -4.05 27.50
CA PRO A 268 9.82 -5.11 28.16
C PRO A 268 10.52 -6.00 27.12
N THR A 269 11.64 -6.61 27.50
CA THR A 269 12.29 -7.65 26.69
C THR A 269 11.34 -8.85 26.55
N PRO A 270 11.02 -9.29 25.32
CA PRO A 270 10.18 -10.47 25.09
C PRO A 270 10.83 -11.75 25.64
N SER A 271 10.01 -12.70 26.10
CA SER A 271 10.51 -14.00 26.56
C SER A 271 11.21 -14.75 25.42
N GLY A 272 12.47 -15.11 25.62
CA GLY A 272 13.32 -15.81 24.65
C GLY A 272 14.27 -14.91 23.85
N ALA A 273 14.07 -13.58 23.86
CA ALA A 273 14.96 -12.64 23.20
C ALA A 273 16.16 -12.25 24.08
N GLN A 274 17.31 -11.96 23.46
CA GLN A 274 18.48 -11.42 24.16
C GLN A 274 18.25 -9.95 24.55
N ALA A 275 18.38 -9.64 25.84
CA ALA A 275 18.01 -8.34 26.39
C ALA A 275 18.83 -7.17 25.83
N ASN A 276 20.15 -7.35 25.63
CA ASN A 276 21.02 -6.30 25.11
C ASN A 276 20.67 -6.00 23.64
N THR A 277 20.64 -7.03 22.79
CA THR A 277 20.28 -6.94 21.37
C THR A 277 18.92 -6.28 21.17
N TRP A 278 17.93 -6.66 21.97
CA TRP A 278 16.60 -6.05 21.94
C TRP A 278 16.64 -4.56 22.33
N THR A 279 17.34 -4.20 23.40
CA THR A 279 17.43 -2.83 23.89
C THR A 279 18.15 -1.93 22.88
N ASP A 280 19.26 -2.39 22.33
CA ASP A 280 20.05 -1.66 21.34
C ASP A 280 19.23 -1.40 20.07
N TRP A 281 18.45 -2.39 19.61
CA TRP A 281 17.54 -2.22 18.50
C TRP A 281 16.40 -1.23 18.82
N LEU A 282 15.76 -1.32 20.00
CA LEU A 282 14.74 -0.35 20.40
C LEU A 282 15.28 1.08 20.37
N LEU A 283 16.52 1.29 20.83
CA LEU A 283 17.19 2.60 20.79
C LEU A 283 17.42 3.08 19.36
N SER A 284 17.86 2.22 18.44
CA SER A 284 18.03 2.59 17.03
C SER A 284 16.70 2.99 16.38
N GLN A 285 15.62 2.29 16.71
CA GLN A 285 14.28 2.59 16.20
C GLN A 285 13.65 3.87 16.74
N THR A 286 14.18 4.48 17.81
CA THR A 286 13.67 5.76 18.33
C THR A 286 13.84 6.93 17.36
N HIS A 287 14.68 6.79 16.32
CA HIS A 287 14.82 7.79 15.25
C HIS A 287 13.60 7.86 14.36
N SER A 288 13.04 6.70 14.02
CA SER A 288 11.93 6.58 13.09
C SER A 288 10.58 6.51 13.81
N ARG A 289 10.53 5.86 14.98
CA ARG A 289 9.27 5.57 15.69
C ARG A 289 9.46 5.55 17.22
N PRO A 290 9.54 6.71 17.88
CA PRO A 290 9.70 6.78 19.33
C PRO A 290 8.44 6.41 20.14
N PHE A 291 7.25 6.46 19.53
CA PHE A 291 5.96 6.18 20.19
C PHE A 291 5.16 5.09 19.49
N LEU A 292 4.49 4.26 20.29
CA LEU A 292 3.56 3.23 19.87
C LEU A 292 2.11 3.71 19.98
N TRP A 293 1.25 3.22 19.09
CA TRP A 293 -0.17 3.51 19.17
C TRP A 293 -0.90 2.60 20.17
N ILE A 294 -2.10 2.99 20.56
CA ILE A 294 -2.86 2.24 21.56
C ILE A 294 -3.18 0.81 21.12
N ASN A 295 -3.46 0.57 19.84
CA ASN A 295 -3.64 -0.78 19.31
C ASN A 295 -2.33 -1.57 19.35
N HIS A 296 -1.18 -0.91 19.18
CA HIS A 296 0.11 -1.57 19.32
C HIS A 296 0.34 -2.02 20.77
N LEU A 297 0.09 -1.14 21.73
CA LEU A 297 0.19 -1.46 23.15
C LEU A 297 -0.78 -2.58 23.55
N LYS A 298 -2.01 -2.60 23.00
CA LYS A 298 -2.96 -3.71 23.23
C LYS A 298 -2.43 -5.02 22.67
N ALA A 299 -1.87 -5.04 21.46
CA ALA A 299 -1.26 -6.23 20.89
C ALA A 299 -0.09 -6.71 21.76
N VAL A 300 0.83 -5.83 22.15
CA VAL A 300 1.96 -6.15 23.05
C VAL A 300 1.48 -6.79 24.36
N ARG A 301 0.39 -6.30 24.96
CA ARG A 301 -0.18 -6.87 26.21
C ARG A 301 -0.69 -8.31 26.09
N THR A 302 -0.98 -8.80 24.88
CA THR A 302 -1.32 -10.23 24.67
C THR A 302 -0.08 -11.14 24.86
N GLY A 303 1.12 -10.56 24.87
CA GLY A 303 2.38 -11.29 24.90
C GLY A 303 2.79 -11.83 23.52
N TYR A 304 2.20 -11.36 22.43
CA TYR A 304 2.50 -11.88 21.08
C TYR A 304 3.98 -11.80 20.69
N LEU A 305 4.77 -10.92 21.32
CA LEU A 305 6.21 -10.82 21.11
C LEU A 305 6.98 -12.02 21.69
N ASP A 306 6.44 -12.67 22.72
CA ASP A 306 7.06 -13.83 23.35
C ASP A 306 7.16 -15.00 22.36
N ARG A 307 8.26 -15.77 22.47
CA ARG A 307 8.40 -17.03 21.74
C ARG A 307 7.33 -18.03 22.20
N GLY A 308 6.78 -18.80 21.28
CA GLY A 308 5.68 -19.73 21.60
C GLY A 308 4.30 -19.23 21.19
N LYS A 309 4.17 -17.92 20.93
CA LYS A 309 2.89 -17.26 20.68
C LYS A 309 2.78 -16.81 19.24
N SER A 310 1.78 -17.36 18.57
CA SER A 310 1.39 -16.96 17.22
C SER A 310 0.20 -16.00 17.26
N MET A 311 0.00 -15.23 16.19
CA MET A 311 -1.11 -14.29 16.10
C MET A 311 -1.72 -14.24 14.69
N VAL A 312 -3.05 -14.25 14.63
CA VAL A 312 -3.84 -13.90 13.45
C VAL A 312 -4.39 -12.50 13.67
N MET A 313 -3.95 -11.56 12.84
CA MET A 313 -4.28 -10.14 12.96
C MET A 313 -5.21 -9.71 11.84
N THR A 314 -6.44 -9.32 12.19
CA THR A 314 -7.48 -8.86 11.26
C THR A 314 -7.69 -7.34 11.27
N SER A 315 -6.72 -6.58 11.82
CA SER A 315 -6.85 -5.13 11.98
C SER A 315 -6.92 -4.38 10.64
N PRO A 316 -7.70 -3.27 10.57
CA PRO A 316 -7.91 -2.52 9.33
C PRO A 316 -6.65 -2.01 8.64
N THR A 317 -6.74 -1.64 7.36
CA THR A 317 -5.64 -1.01 6.62
C THR A 317 -5.29 0.34 7.25
N GLY A 318 -3.98 0.63 7.37
CA GLY A 318 -3.50 1.85 8.03
C GLY A 318 -3.46 1.82 9.57
N SER A 319 -3.89 0.72 10.22
CA SER A 319 -3.78 0.55 11.68
C SER A 319 -2.34 0.31 12.20
N GLY A 320 -1.36 0.21 11.30
CA GLY A 320 0.04 -0.01 11.67
C GLY A 320 0.41 -1.47 11.89
N LYS A 321 -0.18 -2.39 11.11
CA LYS A 321 0.19 -3.82 11.09
C LYS A 321 1.69 -4.03 10.89
N THR A 322 2.30 -3.30 9.95
CA THR A 322 3.76 -3.34 9.69
C THR A 322 4.60 -3.07 10.96
N THR A 323 4.17 -2.14 11.83
CA THR A 323 4.86 -1.88 13.10
C THR A 323 4.84 -3.10 14.01
N LEU A 324 3.69 -3.78 14.11
CA LEU A 324 3.56 -4.99 14.92
C LEU A 324 4.38 -6.15 14.34
N SER A 325 4.46 -6.26 13.02
CA SER A 325 5.32 -7.21 12.32
C SER A 325 6.78 -6.96 12.63
N VAL A 326 7.25 -5.72 12.47
CA VAL A 326 8.64 -5.32 12.75
C VAL A 326 9.04 -5.65 14.19
N LEU A 327 8.16 -5.40 15.17
CA LEU A 327 8.42 -5.77 16.57
C LEU A 327 8.55 -7.29 16.76
N LYS A 328 7.69 -8.12 16.14
CA LYS A 328 7.76 -9.59 16.25
C LYS A 328 8.97 -10.18 15.51
N ILE A 329 9.32 -9.59 14.37
CA ILE A 329 10.52 -9.94 13.58
C ILE A 329 11.75 -9.65 14.43
N ALA A 330 11.89 -8.42 14.95
CA ALA A 330 13.02 -8.04 15.79
C ALA A 330 13.12 -8.89 17.06
N ALA A 331 12.00 -9.24 17.70
CA ALA A 331 11.98 -10.14 18.86
C ALA A 331 12.50 -11.55 18.51
N THR A 332 12.18 -12.05 17.31
CA THR A 332 12.64 -13.37 16.84
C THR A 332 14.11 -13.35 16.44
N LEU A 333 14.56 -12.33 15.70
CA LEU A 333 15.97 -12.16 15.35
C LEU A 333 16.84 -11.95 16.58
N SER A 334 16.34 -11.20 17.58
CA SER A 334 17.02 -11.05 18.88
C SER A 334 17.13 -12.35 19.67
N ALA A 335 16.36 -13.39 19.31
CA ALA A 335 16.49 -14.74 19.85
C ALA A 335 17.47 -15.62 19.06
N GLY A 336 18.00 -15.14 17.92
CA GLY A 336 18.93 -15.87 17.05
C GLY A 336 18.26 -16.83 16.06
N GLU A 337 16.95 -16.73 15.87
CA GLU A 337 16.19 -17.58 14.93
C GLU A 337 15.85 -16.83 13.63
N SER A 338 15.79 -17.57 12.52
CA SER A 338 15.54 -16.98 11.21
C SER A 338 14.06 -16.64 11.00
N VAL A 339 13.79 -15.69 10.10
CA VAL A 339 12.47 -15.20 9.75
C VAL A 339 12.21 -15.38 8.24
N VAL A 340 11.02 -15.89 7.91
CA VAL A 340 10.50 -15.88 6.53
C VAL A 340 9.31 -14.92 6.45
N TYR A 341 9.36 -13.97 5.52
CA TYR A 341 8.26 -13.04 5.22
C TYR A 341 7.69 -13.32 3.84
N LEU A 342 6.41 -13.69 3.79
CA LEU A 342 5.68 -13.92 2.55
C LEU A 342 5.01 -12.63 2.08
N ALA A 343 5.53 -12.07 1.00
CA ALA A 343 4.93 -10.93 0.31
C ALA A 343 3.88 -11.41 -0.70
N PRO A 344 2.76 -10.68 -0.86
CA PRO A 344 1.65 -11.16 -1.67
C PRO A 344 1.97 -11.28 -3.16
N THR A 345 2.80 -10.40 -3.73
CA THR A 345 3.13 -10.39 -5.16
C THR A 345 4.62 -10.12 -5.38
N HIS A 346 5.17 -10.60 -6.49
CA HIS A 346 6.56 -10.28 -6.90
C HIS A 346 6.86 -8.78 -6.87
N ALA A 347 5.93 -7.96 -7.36
CA ALA A 347 6.10 -6.50 -7.39
C ALA A 347 6.22 -5.87 -5.99
N LEU A 348 5.79 -6.56 -4.94
CA LEU A 348 5.89 -6.10 -3.55
C LEU A 348 7.09 -6.68 -2.81
N VAL A 349 7.80 -7.68 -3.37
CA VAL A 349 8.98 -8.29 -2.73
C VAL A 349 10.08 -7.23 -2.55
N ASP A 350 10.52 -6.58 -3.64
CA ASP A 350 11.55 -5.53 -3.60
C ASP A 350 11.15 -4.35 -2.70
N GLN A 351 9.85 -4.03 -2.69
CA GLN A 351 9.33 -2.95 -1.85
C GLN A 351 9.41 -3.32 -0.37
N VAL A 352 9.01 -4.54 -0.01
CA VAL A 352 9.10 -5.05 1.36
C VAL A 352 10.56 -5.13 1.81
N GLU A 353 11.47 -5.58 0.96
CA GLU A 353 12.90 -5.56 1.23
C GLU A 353 13.39 -4.16 1.56
N THR A 354 13.09 -3.18 0.69
CA THR A 354 13.49 -1.78 0.89
C THR A 354 12.92 -1.22 2.20
N ASP A 355 11.62 -1.43 2.45
CA ASP A 355 10.91 -0.88 3.61
C ASP A 355 11.36 -1.52 4.94
N LEU A 356 11.70 -2.82 4.93
CA LEU A 356 12.12 -3.55 6.13
C LEU A 356 13.63 -3.47 6.38
N SER A 357 14.46 -3.31 5.35
CA SER A 357 15.90 -3.07 5.52
C SER A 357 16.16 -1.81 6.33
N ALA A 358 15.38 -0.75 6.11
CA ALA A 358 15.48 0.48 6.89
C ALA A 358 15.07 0.34 8.38
N GLN A 359 14.35 -0.72 8.76
CA GLN A 359 13.83 -0.93 10.13
C GLN A 359 14.51 -2.08 10.87
N ILE A 360 15.02 -3.08 10.15
CA ILE A 360 15.60 -4.31 10.69
C ILE A 360 17.08 -4.47 10.32
N GLY A 361 17.60 -3.71 9.35
CA GLY A 361 18.96 -3.85 8.83
C GLY A 361 20.08 -3.70 9.88
N ASP A 362 19.81 -3.02 10.99
CA ASP A 362 20.75 -2.92 12.12
C ASP A 362 20.92 -4.26 12.87
N LEU A 363 19.93 -5.17 12.79
CA LEU A 363 19.98 -6.51 13.38
C LEU A 363 20.54 -7.53 12.39
N GLU A 364 19.93 -7.64 11.22
CA GLU A 364 20.27 -8.61 10.19
C GLU A 364 19.94 -8.05 8.80
N SER A 365 20.73 -8.43 7.80
CA SER A 365 20.44 -8.06 6.40
C SER A 365 19.16 -8.73 5.92
N VAL A 366 18.29 -7.96 5.26
CA VAL A 366 17.12 -8.49 4.57
C VAL A 366 17.56 -9.04 3.22
N SER A 367 17.17 -10.26 2.89
CA SER A 367 17.52 -10.90 1.62
C SER A 367 16.27 -11.30 0.84
N VAL A 368 16.19 -10.87 -0.42
CA VAL A 368 15.18 -11.37 -1.36
C VAL A 368 15.61 -12.71 -1.91
N VAL A 369 14.78 -13.74 -1.73
CA VAL A 369 15.08 -15.13 -2.13
C VAL A 369 14.28 -15.56 -3.37
N GLU A 370 13.57 -14.60 -4.00
CA GLU A 370 12.65 -14.89 -5.10
C GLU A 370 13.35 -15.52 -6.32
N ASP A 371 14.49 -14.95 -6.70
CA ASP A 371 15.25 -15.31 -7.89
C ASP A 371 16.64 -15.90 -7.58
N VAL A 372 16.97 -16.10 -6.30
CA VAL A 372 18.27 -16.63 -5.86
C VAL A 372 18.37 -18.11 -6.22
N ALA A 373 19.52 -18.54 -6.77
CA ALA A 373 19.73 -19.93 -7.13
C ALA A 373 19.85 -20.82 -5.86
N LEU A 374 19.64 -22.13 -5.97
CA LEU A 374 19.59 -23.01 -4.79
C LEU A 374 20.98 -23.20 -4.17
N ASP A 375 21.98 -23.36 -5.02
CA ASP A 375 23.40 -23.44 -4.71
C ASP A 375 23.91 -22.16 -4.00
N GLU A 376 23.36 -20.99 -4.33
CA GLU A 376 23.67 -19.73 -3.64
C GLU A 376 23.10 -19.65 -2.22
N LEU A 377 22.04 -20.41 -1.89
CA LEU A 377 21.43 -20.41 -0.55
C LEU A 377 22.21 -21.27 0.46
N GLY A 378 23.09 -22.17 -0.01
CA GLY A 378 23.84 -23.09 0.84
C GLY A 378 22.94 -23.98 1.69
N ASP A 379 23.35 -24.25 2.93
CA ASP A 379 22.66 -25.20 3.83
C ASP A 379 21.47 -24.60 4.59
N ARG A 380 21.28 -23.27 4.56
CA ARG A 380 20.24 -22.58 5.35
C ARG A 380 19.80 -21.28 4.72
N LEU A 381 18.53 -20.93 4.90
CA LEU A 381 18.05 -19.60 4.51
C LEU A 381 18.81 -18.47 5.23
N PRO A 382 18.98 -17.30 4.59
CA PRO A 382 19.41 -16.09 5.25
C PRO A 382 18.58 -15.80 6.52
N PRO A 383 19.16 -15.17 7.55
CA PRO A 383 18.47 -14.87 8.82
C PRO A 383 17.13 -14.17 8.62
N PHE A 384 17.01 -13.31 7.60
CA PHE A 384 15.75 -12.72 7.21
C PHE A 384 15.52 -12.82 5.69
N SER A 385 14.59 -13.71 5.31
CA SER A 385 14.25 -13.99 3.91
C SER A 385 12.87 -13.42 3.52
N VAL A 386 12.82 -12.69 2.41
CA VAL A 386 11.58 -12.19 1.78
C VAL A 386 11.33 -12.94 0.47
N MET A 387 10.13 -13.49 0.29
CA MET A 387 9.75 -14.26 -0.90
C MET A 387 8.23 -14.31 -1.11
N THR A 388 7.78 -14.83 -2.25
CA THR A 388 6.36 -15.14 -2.50
C THR A 388 5.93 -16.48 -1.88
N PRO A 389 4.63 -16.72 -1.64
CA PRO A 389 4.13 -18.03 -1.23
C PRO A 389 4.50 -19.14 -2.22
N GLU A 390 4.52 -18.85 -3.51
CA GLU A 390 4.90 -19.77 -4.58
C GLU A 390 6.37 -20.19 -4.45
N ARG A 391 7.29 -19.24 -4.23
CA ARG A 391 8.71 -19.54 -3.98
C ARG A 391 8.91 -20.33 -2.69
N CYS A 392 8.20 -19.97 -1.63
CA CYS A 392 8.22 -20.69 -0.35
C CYS A 392 7.78 -22.15 -0.51
N LEU A 393 6.65 -22.38 -1.20
CA LEU A 393 6.16 -23.73 -1.51
C LEU A 393 7.18 -24.53 -2.32
N ALA A 394 7.81 -23.90 -3.31
CA ALA A 394 8.84 -24.53 -4.10
C ALA A 394 9.99 -25.01 -3.20
N LEU A 395 10.62 -24.11 -2.43
CA LEU A 395 11.74 -24.44 -1.54
C LEU A 395 11.39 -25.53 -0.51
N LEU A 396 10.19 -25.49 0.08
CA LEU A 396 9.70 -26.51 1.00
C LEU A 396 9.55 -27.90 0.34
N GLY A 397 9.38 -27.94 -0.98
CA GLY A 397 9.25 -29.17 -1.75
C GLY A 397 10.57 -29.89 -2.00
N PHE A 398 11.63 -29.17 -2.35
CA PHE A 398 12.90 -29.76 -2.80
C PHE A 398 14.09 -29.54 -1.85
N ALA A 399 14.07 -28.50 -1.00
CA ALA A 399 15.11 -28.22 -0.01
C ALA A 399 14.50 -27.87 1.36
N PRO A 400 13.69 -28.78 1.95
CA PRO A 400 12.98 -28.53 3.20
C PRO A 400 13.90 -28.25 4.40
N GLU A 401 15.15 -28.71 4.39
CA GLU A 401 16.21 -28.43 5.36
C GLU A 401 16.57 -26.96 5.48
N LEU A 402 16.39 -26.16 4.43
CA LEU A 402 16.63 -24.71 4.48
C LEU A 402 15.77 -24.02 5.57
N PHE A 403 14.63 -24.61 5.91
CA PHE A 403 13.69 -24.09 6.90
C PHE A 403 13.98 -24.54 8.33
N ASP A 404 15.02 -25.33 8.60
CA ASP A 404 15.30 -25.94 9.92
C ASP A 404 15.77 -24.97 11.00
N ASN A 405 16.07 -23.71 10.66
CA ASN A 405 16.31 -22.63 11.63
C ASN A 405 15.24 -21.51 11.65
N VAL A 406 14.19 -21.60 10.82
CA VAL A 406 13.11 -20.60 10.81
C VAL A 406 12.27 -20.66 12.09
N GLY A 407 12.32 -19.58 12.88
CA GLY A 407 11.55 -19.41 14.10
C GLY A 407 10.26 -18.60 13.94
N LEU A 408 10.06 -17.92 12.81
CA LEU A 408 8.86 -17.12 12.51
C LEU A 408 8.51 -17.15 11.02
N LEU A 409 7.23 -17.41 10.72
CA LEU A 409 6.63 -17.15 9.42
C LEU A 409 5.68 -15.95 9.51
N VAL A 410 6.00 -14.87 8.80
CA VAL A 410 5.09 -13.74 8.59
C VAL A 410 4.39 -13.92 7.26
N PHE A 411 3.05 -13.93 7.27
CA PHE A 411 2.25 -13.97 6.04
C PHE A 411 1.46 -12.67 5.92
N ASP A 412 1.94 -11.78 5.05
CA ASP A 412 1.25 -10.53 4.76
C ASP A 412 0.14 -10.73 3.72
N GLU A 413 -0.97 -10.01 3.91
CA GLU A 413 -2.20 -10.19 3.16
C GLU A 413 -2.66 -11.67 3.06
N PHE A 414 -2.65 -12.39 4.19
CA PHE A 414 -2.92 -13.84 4.21
C PHE A 414 -4.31 -14.23 3.67
N HIS A 415 -5.22 -13.28 3.45
CA HIS A 415 -6.49 -13.52 2.74
C HIS A 415 -6.30 -14.13 1.34
N LEU A 416 -5.08 -14.07 0.78
CA LEU A 416 -4.68 -14.80 -0.42
C LEU A 416 -4.86 -16.31 -0.34
N ILE A 417 -4.85 -16.90 0.86
CA ILE A 417 -5.13 -18.34 1.03
C ILE A 417 -6.61 -18.68 0.77
N SER A 418 -7.48 -17.68 0.63
CA SER A 418 -8.90 -17.90 0.40
C SER A 418 -9.21 -18.23 -1.05
N ALA A 419 -10.09 -19.19 -1.24
CA ALA A 419 -10.80 -19.33 -2.50
C ALA A 419 -11.92 -18.29 -2.66
N ASP A 420 -12.49 -18.21 -3.87
CA ASP A 420 -13.77 -17.53 -4.07
C ASP A 420 -14.88 -18.28 -3.32
N ASP A 421 -15.95 -17.57 -2.95
CA ASP A 421 -17.11 -18.16 -2.27
C ASP A 421 -17.68 -19.34 -3.08
N PRO A 422 -17.65 -20.58 -2.52
CA PRO A 422 -18.16 -21.78 -3.17
C PRO A 422 -19.61 -21.69 -3.66
N ALA A 423 -20.44 -20.88 -3.00
CA ALA A 423 -21.85 -20.70 -3.35
C ALA A 423 -22.06 -19.83 -4.59
N THR A 424 -21.08 -18.99 -4.95
CA THR A 424 -21.21 -18.00 -6.03
C THR A 424 -20.20 -18.18 -7.17
N SER A 425 -19.09 -18.87 -6.92
CA SER A 425 -18.01 -19.08 -7.88
C SER A 425 -17.53 -20.52 -7.83
N SER A 426 -17.34 -21.13 -9.01
CA SER A 426 -16.67 -22.42 -9.18
C SER A 426 -15.21 -22.28 -9.62
N LYS A 427 -14.67 -21.05 -9.61
CA LYS A 427 -13.31 -20.78 -10.08
C LYS A 427 -12.29 -21.25 -9.05
N VAL A 428 -11.35 -22.07 -9.52
CA VAL A 428 -10.20 -22.52 -8.73
C VAL A 428 -9.01 -21.60 -9.00
N SER A 429 -8.60 -20.85 -7.97
CA SER A 429 -7.44 -19.98 -8.02
C SER A 429 -6.17 -20.77 -7.69
N ALA A 430 -5.28 -20.95 -8.67
CA ALA A 430 -3.99 -21.62 -8.47
C ALA A 430 -3.18 -20.94 -7.36
N ARG A 431 -3.14 -19.59 -7.37
CA ARG A 431 -2.46 -18.79 -6.36
C ARG A 431 -2.98 -19.02 -4.93
N ALA A 432 -4.29 -19.19 -4.76
CA ALA A 432 -4.85 -19.47 -3.44
C ALA A 432 -4.44 -20.87 -2.93
N ILE A 433 -4.38 -21.84 -3.85
CA ILE A 433 -3.91 -23.19 -3.55
C ILE A 433 -2.42 -23.16 -3.20
N ASP A 434 -1.58 -22.50 -4.01
CA ASP A 434 -0.14 -22.43 -3.76
C ASP A 434 0.14 -21.76 -2.41
N ALA A 435 -0.56 -20.66 -2.11
CA ALA A 435 -0.50 -19.98 -0.83
C ALA A 435 -0.92 -20.86 0.37
N MET A 436 -2.02 -21.61 0.21
CA MET A 436 -2.49 -22.54 1.25
C MET A 436 -1.52 -23.72 1.42
N LEU A 437 -1.02 -24.31 0.33
CA LEU A 437 -0.06 -25.40 0.37
C LEU A 437 1.28 -24.96 0.97
N ALA A 438 1.75 -23.74 0.68
CA ALA A 438 2.95 -23.18 1.30
C ALA A 438 2.81 -23.16 2.82
N LEU A 439 1.70 -22.62 3.32
CA LEU A 439 1.41 -22.57 4.76
C LEU A 439 1.32 -23.98 5.36
N LEU A 440 0.53 -24.87 4.77
CA LEU A 440 0.34 -26.23 5.30
C LEU A 440 1.64 -27.05 5.32
N THR A 441 2.45 -26.93 4.27
CA THR A 441 3.74 -27.63 4.15
C THR A 441 4.76 -27.06 5.12
N PHE A 442 4.79 -25.74 5.30
CA PHE A 442 5.61 -25.10 6.32
C PHE A 442 5.24 -25.60 7.72
N LEU A 443 3.95 -25.65 8.07
CA LEU A 443 3.48 -26.15 9.36
C LEU A 443 3.82 -27.62 9.61
N ARG A 444 3.88 -28.42 8.54
CA ARG A 444 4.36 -29.81 8.60
C ARG A 444 5.85 -29.87 8.94
N ARG A 445 6.67 -28.99 8.37
CA ARG A 445 8.14 -28.96 8.56
C ARG A 445 8.55 -28.30 9.88
N ARG A 446 8.00 -27.12 10.19
CA ARG A 446 8.35 -26.28 11.35
C ARG A 446 7.16 -26.00 12.25
N LYS A 447 6.68 -27.06 12.92
CA LYS A 447 5.59 -26.96 13.91
C LYS A 447 5.92 -26.05 15.10
N GLU A 448 7.19 -25.86 15.41
CA GLU A 448 7.68 -25.03 16.52
C GLU A 448 7.87 -23.55 16.18
N ALA A 449 7.78 -23.17 14.90
CA ALA A 449 7.87 -21.78 14.48
C ALA A 449 6.60 -21.01 14.88
N ASP A 450 6.77 -19.73 15.23
CA ASP A 450 5.64 -18.84 15.45
C ASP A 450 5.05 -18.38 14.11
N LEU A 451 3.76 -18.07 14.11
CA LEU A 451 3.04 -17.54 12.95
C LEU A 451 2.57 -16.12 13.23
N LEU A 452 2.76 -15.23 12.26
CA LEU A 452 2.14 -13.91 12.23
C LEU A 452 1.38 -13.74 10.92
N LEU A 453 0.06 -13.93 10.95
CA LEU A 453 -0.79 -13.76 9.76
C LEU A 453 -1.47 -12.39 9.80
N LEU A 454 -1.33 -11.60 8.73
CA LEU A 454 -1.79 -10.21 8.68
C LEU A 454 -2.79 -10.01 7.54
N SER A 455 -3.99 -9.49 7.85
CA SER A 455 -4.95 -9.09 6.81
C SER A 455 -5.92 -8.04 7.35
N ALA A 456 -6.43 -7.15 6.49
CA ALA A 456 -7.54 -6.26 6.86
C ALA A 456 -8.93 -6.81 6.49
N MET A 457 -8.98 -7.82 5.62
CA MET A 457 -10.21 -8.20 4.92
C MET A 457 -10.93 -9.39 5.54
N VAL A 458 -10.23 -10.16 6.37
CA VAL A 458 -10.71 -11.43 6.90
C VAL A 458 -11.70 -11.22 8.04
N ALA A 459 -12.92 -11.69 7.86
CA ALA A 459 -14.00 -11.63 8.85
C ALA A 459 -13.98 -12.81 9.83
N ASN A 460 -13.42 -13.96 9.46
CA ASN A 460 -13.36 -15.17 10.29
C ASN A 460 -11.98 -15.40 10.96
N GLY A 461 -11.27 -14.34 11.34
CA GLY A 461 -9.92 -14.43 11.93
C GLY A 461 -9.84 -15.32 13.18
N ALA A 462 -10.87 -15.29 14.04
CA ALA A 462 -10.95 -16.14 15.22
C ALA A 462 -11.10 -17.63 14.89
N GLU A 463 -11.76 -17.98 13.78
CA GLU A 463 -11.83 -19.36 13.29
C GLU A 463 -10.46 -19.81 12.77
N ILE A 464 -9.78 -18.96 12.01
CA ILE A 464 -8.43 -19.22 11.51
C ILE A 464 -7.44 -19.45 12.66
N ALA A 465 -7.52 -18.64 13.73
CA ALA A 465 -6.70 -18.85 14.93
C ALA A 465 -6.96 -20.22 15.60
N ARG A 466 -8.23 -20.60 15.79
CA ARG A 466 -8.60 -21.93 16.33
C ARG A 466 -8.13 -23.07 15.44
N TRP A 467 -8.26 -22.91 14.13
CA TRP A 467 -7.76 -23.89 13.15
C TRP A 467 -6.25 -24.09 13.28
N LEU A 468 -5.47 -23.01 13.28
CA LEU A 468 -4.02 -23.07 13.42
C LEU A 468 -3.58 -23.60 14.78
N GLN A 469 -4.30 -23.25 15.86
CA GLN A 469 -4.08 -23.83 17.19
C GLN A 469 -4.32 -25.34 17.18
N ALA A 470 -5.37 -25.82 16.51
CA ALA A 470 -5.65 -27.25 16.40
C ALA A 470 -4.61 -28.01 15.55
N VAL A 471 -3.98 -27.34 14.59
CA VAL A 471 -2.93 -27.91 13.73
C VAL A 471 -1.56 -27.92 14.43
N THR A 472 -1.18 -26.80 15.05
CA THR A 472 0.14 -26.61 15.67
C THR A 472 0.21 -27.11 17.11
N GLY A 473 -0.92 -27.17 17.82
CA GLY A 473 -0.95 -27.42 19.27
C GLY A 473 -0.34 -26.28 20.10
N ARG A 474 -0.12 -25.10 19.50
CA ARG A 474 0.47 -23.92 20.13
C ARG A 474 -0.58 -22.83 20.34
N GLU A 475 -0.24 -21.83 21.16
CA GLU A 475 -1.11 -20.67 21.39
C GLU A 475 -1.15 -19.81 20.12
N VAL A 476 -2.36 -19.56 19.62
CA VAL A 476 -2.61 -18.68 18.47
C VAL A 476 -3.68 -17.67 18.87
N GLU A 477 -3.28 -16.41 19.06
CA GLU A 477 -4.18 -15.33 19.45
C GLU A 477 -4.86 -14.72 18.23
N ALA A 478 -6.18 -14.48 18.31
CA ALA A 478 -6.90 -13.71 17.31
C ALA A 478 -6.96 -12.24 17.73
N PHE A 479 -6.28 -11.36 17.00
CA PHE A 479 -6.25 -9.92 17.28
C PHE A 479 -7.09 -9.15 16.25
N ASP A 480 -8.30 -8.79 16.65
CA ASP A 480 -9.27 -8.03 15.85
C ASP A 480 -9.58 -6.67 16.49
N ASP A 481 -8.63 -5.74 16.43
CA ASP A 481 -8.85 -4.36 16.90
C ASP A 481 -9.35 -3.46 15.75
N PRO A 482 -10.56 -2.87 15.85
CA PRO A 482 -11.11 -1.97 14.82
C PRO A 482 -10.49 -0.57 14.83
N TRP A 483 -9.60 -0.26 15.78
CA TRP A 483 -8.99 1.04 15.93
C TRP A 483 -8.17 1.43 14.69
N LYS A 484 -8.35 2.69 14.26
CA LYS A 484 -7.53 3.31 13.20
C LYS A 484 -6.95 4.64 13.69
N PRO A 485 -5.74 4.99 13.24
CA PRO A 485 -5.16 6.31 13.50
C PRO A 485 -5.82 7.41 12.67
N THR A 486 -6.52 7.04 11.58
CA THR A 486 -7.17 7.98 10.67
C THR A 486 -8.69 7.85 10.71
N ARG A 487 -9.38 8.98 10.56
CA ARG A 487 -10.84 9.12 10.51
C ARG A 487 -11.26 9.40 9.09
N GLN A 488 -12.18 8.61 8.57
CA GLN A 488 -12.61 8.70 7.16
C GLN A 488 -14.06 9.12 7.06
N LEU A 489 -14.30 10.23 6.35
CA LEU A 489 -15.62 10.58 5.84
C LEU A 489 -15.85 9.81 4.56
N ARG A 490 -16.96 9.07 4.48
CA ARG A 490 -17.37 8.38 3.26
C ARG A 490 -18.55 9.12 2.65
N SER A 491 -18.53 9.24 1.32
CA SER A 491 -19.56 9.92 0.55
C SER A 491 -19.91 9.11 -0.70
N CYS A 492 -21.18 9.14 -1.10
CA CYS A 492 -21.63 8.58 -2.37
C CYS A 492 -22.26 9.69 -3.22
N VAL A 493 -21.86 9.78 -4.49
CA VAL A 493 -22.46 10.75 -5.41
C VAL A 493 -23.89 10.34 -5.77
N ILE A 494 -24.82 11.21 -5.43
CA ILE A 494 -26.24 11.13 -5.73
C ILE A 494 -26.68 12.39 -6.49
N TYR A 495 -27.86 12.35 -7.07
CA TYR A 495 -28.45 13.47 -7.82
C TYR A 495 -29.89 13.70 -7.38
N ASN A 496 -30.32 14.97 -7.41
CA ASN A 496 -31.73 15.29 -7.23
C ASN A 496 -32.53 14.85 -8.45
N ARG A 497 -33.57 14.04 -8.24
CA ARG A 497 -34.37 13.47 -9.33
C ARG A 497 -35.11 14.54 -10.13
N SER A 498 -35.60 15.62 -9.50
CA SER A 498 -36.22 16.74 -10.23
C SER A 498 -35.23 17.42 -11.17
N ASP A 499 -34.03 17.71 -10.66
CA ASP A 499 -33.03 18.49 -11.38
C ASP A 499 -32.49 17.71 -12.57
N VAL A 500 -32.31 16.40 -12.44
CA VAL A 500 -31.94 15.51 -13.55
C VAL A 500 -33.01 15.49 -14.63
N LEU A 501 -34.29 15.40 -14.26
CA LEU A 501 -35.40 15.40 -15.22
C LEU A 501 -35.51 16.75 -15.97
N GLU A 502 -35.30 17.86 -15.27
CA GLU A 502 -35.28 19.19 -15.88
C GLU A 502 -34.09 19.38 -16.81
N ALA A 503 -32.90 18.99 -16.37
CA ALA A 503 -31.69 19.00 -17.18
C ALA A 503 -31.83 18.12 -18.43
N GLU A 504 -32.50 16.97 -18.31
CA GLU A 504 -32.73 16.06 -19.44
C GLU A 504 -33.67 16.69 -20.48
N LYS A 505 -34.75 17.35 -20.03
CA LYS A 505 -35.65 18.12 -20.90
C LYS A 505 -34.93 19.28 -21.58
N ALA A 506 -34.04 19.97 -20.86
CA ALA A 506 -33.24 21.05 -21.42
C ALA A 506 -32.28 20.51 -22.49
N ALA A 507 -31.55 19.42 -22.19
CA ALA A 507 -30.64 18.78 -23.12
C ALA A 507 -31.35 18.30 -24.40
N SER A 508 -32.58 17.76 -24.30
CA SER A 508 -33.33 17.29 -25.49
C SER A 508 -33.61 18.39 -26.53
N LYS A 509 -33.58 19.67 -26.12
CA LYS A 509 -33.79 20.83 -27.01
C LYS A 509 -32.52 21.26 -27.76
N ALA A 510 -31.35 20.67 -27.46
CA ALA A 510 -30.10 21.05 -28.08
C ALA A 510 -30.08 20.75 -29.59
N LYS A 511 -29.25 21.49 -30.34
CA LYS A 511 -29.20 21.39 -31.81
C LYS A 511 -28.56 20.09 -32.31
N THR A 512 -27.55 19.58 -31.61
CA THR A 512 -26.79 18.38 -32.03
C THR A 512 -27.12 17.17 -31.16
N GLN A 513 -27.03 15.96 -31.75
CA GLN A 513 -27.24 14.72 -31.01
C GLN A 513 -26.22 14.55 -29.87
N ALA A 514 -24.97 14.97 -30.08
CA ALA A 514 -23.93 14.97 -29.05
C ALA A 514 -24.32 15.85 -27.85
N ALA A 515 -24.82 17.07 -28.09
CA ALA A 515 -25.28 17.94 -27.01
C ALA A 515 -26.55 17.40 -26.32
N ARG A 516 -27.49 16.79 -27.07
CA ARG A 516 -28.69 16.16 -26.51
C ARG A 516 -28.39 14.99 -25.56
N SER A 517 -27.25 14.34 -25.76
CA SER A 517 -26.83 13.19 -24.94
C SER A 517 -26.19 13.58 -23.62
N ARG A 518 -25.77 14.85 -23.45
CA ARG A 518 -25.11 15.38 -22.25
C ARG A 518 -26.11 16.15 -21.41
N VAL A 519 -26.32 15.72 -20.17
CA VAL A 519 -27.33 16.24 -19.24
C VAL A 519 -26.62 16.84 -18.02
N PRO A 520 -26.35 18.17 -18.00
CA PRO A 520 -25.69 18.83 -16.88
C PRO A 520 -26.51 18.71 -15.60
N ALA A 521 -25.98 18.03 -14.59
CA ALA A 521 -26.66 17.82 -13.32
C ALA A 521 -25.70 18.11 -12.16
N GLN A 522 -26.24 18.58 -11.04
CA GLN A 522 -25.46 18.88 -9.85
C GLN A 522 -25.13 17.58 -9.10
N PRO A 523 -23.86 17.18 -8.99
CA PRO A 523 -23.48 16.06 -8.13
C PRO A 523 -23.57 16.47 -6.65
N LEU A 524 -24.27 15.67 -5.87
CA LEU A 524 -24.42 15.84 -4.43
C LEU A 524 -23.78 14.65 -3.71
N GLY A 525 -23.08 14.90 -2.62
CA GLY A 525 -22.54 13.86 -1.75
C GLY A 525 -23.58 13.48 -0.70
N LEU A 526 -23.95 12.20 -0.67
CA LEU A 526 -24.65 11.60 0.46
C LEU A 526 -23.63 11.19 1.51
N PHE A 527 -23.82 11.63 2.76
CA PHE A 527 -22.97 11.32 3.90
C PHE A 527 -23.80 10.65 5.00
N SER A 528 -23.16 9.82 5.81
CA SER A 528 -23.72 9.30 7.07
C SER A 528 -23.07 9.99 8.26
N LEU A 529 -23.88 10.49 9.19
CA LEU A 529 -23.43 11.12 10.43
C LEU A 529 -22.89 10.10 11.44
N ILE A 530 -23.37 8.85 11.33
CA ILE A 530 -22.95 7.73 12.18
C ILE A 530 -22.29 6.65 11.34
N SER A 531 -21.47 5.80 11.98
CA SER A 531 -20.94 4.61 11.30
C SER A 531 -22.07 3.66 10.89
N GLY A 532 -21.92 3.01 9.74
CA GLY A 532 -22.92 2.07 9.20
C GLY A 532 -23.91 2.68 8.21
N TRP A 533 -24.67 1.79 7.55
CA TRP A 533 -25.73 2.16 6.60
C TRP A 533 -27.11 2.17 7.27
N HIS A 534 -27.72 3.35 7.39
CA HIS A 534 -28.99 3.54 8.11
C HIS A 534 -30.10 4.12 7.20
N PRO A 535 -30.58 3.38 6.18
CA PRO A 535 -31.51 3.89 5.17
C PRO A 535 -32.90 4.24 5.73
N LYS A 536 -33.26 3.73 6.91
CA LYS A 536 -34.54 4.00 7.59
C LYS A 536 -34.49 5.21 8.54
N ARG A 537 -33.32 5.84 8.70
CA ARG A 537 -33.06 6.97 9.60
C ARG A 537 -32.54 8.17 8.80
N PRO A 538 -33.40 8.83 8.00
CA PRO A 538 -32.96 9.94 7.14
C PRO A 538 -32.36 11.11 7.94
N GLU A 539 -32.73 11.27 9.22
CA GLU A 539 -32.14 12.25 10.13
C GLU A 539 -30.65 12.01 10.43
N LYS A 540 -30.12 10.83 10.14
CA LYS A 540 -28.70 10.47 10.28
C LYS A 540 -27.92 10.63 8.98
N LEU A 541 -28.57 11.10 7.91
CA LEU A 541 -27.98 11.28 6.59
C LEU A 541 -27.95 12.78 6.23
N VAL A 542 -26.85 13.22 5.63
CA VAL A 542 -26.67 14.60 5.18
C VAL A 542 -26.35 14.61 3.70
N VAL A 543 -26.94 15.55 2.97
CA VAL A 543 -26.70 15.75 1.53
C VAL A 543 -26.11 17.12 1.32
N GLN A 544 -24.95 17.18 0.67
CA GLN A 544 -24.19 18.41 0.47
C GLN A 544 -23.55 18.42 -0.91
N ALA A 545 -23.43 19.59 -1.55
CA ALA A 545 -22.77 19.68 -2.86
C ALA A 545 -21.26 19.37 -2.75
N LEU A 546 -20.73 18.62 -3.72
CA LEU A 546 -19.30 18.24 -3.78
C LEU A 546 -18.48 19.14 -4.72
N THR A 547 -19.14 19.95 -5.55
CA THR A 547 -18.54 20.88 -6.50
C THR A 547 -19.58 21.95 -6.83
N GLU A 548 -19.18 23.17 -7.19
CA GLU A 548 -20.09 24.19 -7.74
C GLU A 548 -20.48 23.91 -9.19
N ARG A 549 -19.70 23.06 -9.88
CA ARG A 549 -19.88 22.78 -11.30
C ARG A 549 -20.92 21.68 -11.50
N ARG A 550 -21.50 21.64 -12.71
CA ARG A 550 -22.50 20.65 -13.13
C ARG A 550 -21.97 19.74 -14.23
N PRO A 551 -20.98 18.87 -13.94
CA PRO A 551 -20.48 17.91 -14.92
C PRO A 551 -21.66 17.05 -15.44
N PRO A 552 -21.77 16.83 -16.76
CA PRO A 552 -22.94 16.22 -17.35
C PRO A 552 -22.98 14.71 -17.18
N LEU A 553 -24.17 14.20 -16.85
CA LEU A 553 -24.55 12.80 -17.07
C LEU A 553 -24.62 12.53 -18.58
N VAL A 554 -24.40 11.28 -19.00
CA VAL A 554 -24.38 10.91 -20.44
C VAL A 554 -25.38 9.80 -20.73
N LYS A 555 -26.20 9.98 -21.77
CA LYS A 555 -27.09 8.95 -22.30
C LYS A 555 -26.30 7.93 -23.11
N ASN A 556 -26.43 6.64 -22.78
CA ASN A 556 -25.85 5.56 -23.56
C ASN A 556 -26.67 5.28 -24.85
N ALA A 557 -26.19 4.37 -25.70
CA ALA A 557 -26.87 3.97 -26.94
C ALA A 557 -28.30 3.44 -26.74
N LYS A 558 -28.63 2.95 -25.53
CA LYS A 558 -29.97 2.48 -25.14
C LYS A 558 -30.83 3.61 -24.53
N GLY A 559 -30.38 4.86 -24.59
CA GLY A 559 -31.07 6.03 -24.03
C GLY A 559 -31.03 6.15 -22.50
N LYS A 560 -30.35 5.25 -21.79
CA LYS A 560 -30.25 5.29 -20.31
C LYS A 560 -29.12 6.22 -19.87
N LEU A 561 -29.37 7.01 -18.83
CA LEU A 561 -28.36 7.87 -18.22
C LEU A 561 -27.28 7.04 -17.51
N THR A 562 -26.04 7.46 -17.69
CA THR A 562 -24.84 6.96 -17.01
C THR A 562 -24.19 8.12 -16.26
N SER A 563 -23.47 7.81 -15.17
CA SER A 563 -22.90 8.84 -14.31
C SER A 563 -21.81 9.68 -14.98
N ASN A 564 -21.32 9.29 -16.17
CA ASN A 564 -20.13 9.87 -16.78
C ASN A 564 -18.98 9.98 -15.77
N ARG A 565 -18.77 8.87 -15.06
CA ARG A 565 -18.02 8.80 -13.80
C ARG A 565 -16.62 9.39 -13.86
N ASN A 566 -15.93 9.26 -14.99
CA ASN A 566 -14.59 9.81 -15.18
C ASN A 566 -14.61 11.34 -15.15
N GLU A 567 -15.58 11.96 -15.84
CA GLU A 567 -15.71 13.43 -15.89
C GLU A 567 -16.21 14.01 -14.57
N VAL A 568 -17.15 13.32 -13.93
CA VAL A 568 -17.60 13.72 -12.58
C VAL A 568 -16.46 13.59 -11.57
N ALA A 569 -15.71 12.49 -11.60
CA ALA A 569 -14.56 12.29 -10.71
C ALA A 569 -13.44 13.30 -10.98
N ALA A 570 -13.11 13.57 -12.26
CA ALA A 570 -12.12 14.56 -12.64
C ALA A 570 -12.51 15.96 -12.17
N GLN A 571 -13.78 16.35 -12.32
CA GLN A 571 -14.26 17.65 -11.86
C GLN A 571 -14.15 17.79 -10.34
N ILE A 572 -14.62 16.79 -9.59
CA ILE A 572 -14.53 16.79 -8.12
C ILE A 572 -13.06 16.81 -7.69
N ALA A 573 -12.20 15.98 -8.31
CA ALA A 573 -10.76 15.94 -8.01
C ALA A 573 -10.08 17.28 -8.25
N ALA A 574 -10.38 17.94 -9.37
CA ALA A 574 -9.84 19.25 -9.69
C ALA A 574 -10.24 20.29 -8.64
N ASP A 575 -11.51 20.33 -8.22
CA ASP A 575 -11.96 21.32 -7.24
C ASP A 575 -11.28 21.11 -5.86
N TYR A 576 -11.13 19.87 -5.39
CA TYR A 576 -10.35 19.57 -4.18
C TYR A 576 -8.85 19.91 -4.33
N ALA A 577 -8.25 19.65 -5.49
CA ALA A 577 -6.87 20.03 -5.76
C ALA A 577 -6.66 21.56 -5.75
N THR A 578 -7.66 22.36 -6.16
CA THR A 578 -7.55 23.84 -6.10
C THR A 578 -7.49 24.39 -4.69
N VAL A 579 -8.10 23.70 -3.71
CA VAL A 579 -8.04 24.09 -2.29
C VAL A 579 -6.86 23.42 -1.56
N GLY A 580 -5.89 22.88 -2.32
CA GLY A 580 -4.64 22.32 -1.80
C GLY A 580 -4.74 20.90 -1.24
N LYS A 581 -5.78 20.14 -1.58
CA LYS A 581 -5.90 18.73 -1.18
C LYS A 581 -5.23 17.81 -2.19
N ARG A 582 -4.54 16.77 -1.69
CA ARG A 582 -4.00 15.70 -2.52
C ARG A 582 -5.06 14.64 -2.79
N VAL A 583 -5.24 14.29 -4.07
CA VAL A 583 -6.34 13.44 -4.52
C VAL A 583 -5.81 12.18 -5.20
N ILE A 584 -6.37 11.02 -4.87
CA ILE A 584 -6.19 9.79 -5.66
C ILE A 584 -7.53 9.43 -6.29
N VAL A 585 -7.56 9.31 -7.61
CA VAL A 585 -8.74 8.87 -8.35
C VAL A 585 -8.55 7.42 -8.80
N PHE A 586 -9.29 6.48 -8.20
CA PHE A 586 -9.32 5.10 -8.63
C PHE A 586 -10.18 4.96 -9.88
N CYS A 587 -9.55 4.62 -10.99
CA CYS A 587 -10.16 4.38 -12.28
C CYS A 587 -10.24 2.88 -12.58
N ASN A 588 -11.17 2.52 -13.46
CA ASN A 588 -11.52 1.11 -13.68
C ASN A 588 -10.55 0.40 -14.64
N ASP A 589 -9.84 1.16 -15.46
CA ASP A 589 -8.84 0.67 -16.41
C ASP A 589 -7.80 1.76 -16.74
N THR A 590 -6.75 1.38 -17.47
CA THR A 590 -5.64 2.28 -17.82
C THR A 590 -6.05 3.44 -18.74
N LYS A 591 -7.04 3.23 -19.61
CA LYS A 591 -7.57 4.30 -20.49
C LYS A 591 -8.36 5.32 -19.68
N ALA A 592 -9.14 4.87 -18.70
CA ALA A 592 -9.85 5.73 -17.78
C ALA A 592 -8.89 6.59 -16.96
N CYS A 593 -7.74 6.04 -16.51
CA CYS A 593 -6.69 6.80 -15.83
C CYS A 593 -6.22 7.98 -16.68
N GLY A 594 -5.81 7.72 -17.93
CA GLY A 594 -5.37 8.77 -18.86
C GLY A 594 -6.46 9.79 -19.16
N SER A 595 -7.71 9.34 -19.32
CA SER A 595 -8.85 10.23 -19.54
C SER A 595 -9.12 11.15 -18.35
N VAL A 596 -9.05 10.64 -17.12
CA VAL A 596 -9.26 11.43 -15.90
C VAL A 596 -8.11 12.43 -15.71
N ALA A 597 -6.86 11.97 -15.80
CA ALA A 597 -5.69 12.85 -15.66
C ALA A 597 -5.70 13.98 -16.70
N GLY A 598 -5.97 13.66 -17.97
CA GLY A 598 -6.07 14.67 -19.03
C GLY A 598 -7.19 15.68 -18.81
N GLN A 599 -8.36 15.24 -18.30
CA GLN A 599 -9.44 16.16 -17.95
C GLN A 599 -9.05 17.08 -16.79
N ILE A 600 -8.42 16.56 -15.74
CA ILE A 600 -7.97 17.38 -14.60
C ILE A 600 -6.92 18.41 -15.04
N ASN A 601 -5.94 17.99 -15.86
CA ASN A 601 -4.94 18.90 -16.42
C ASN A 601 -5.55 19.97 -17.34
N GLY A 602 -6.71 19.71 -17.95
CA GLY A 602 -7.46 20.73 -18.68
C GLY A 602 -8.30 21.67 -17.79
N LEU A 603 -8.59 21.28 -16.55
CA LEU A 603 -9.37 22.07 -15.58
C LEU A 603 -8.49 22.93 -14.66
N LEU A 604 -7.21 22.59 -14.53
CA LEU A 604 -6.23 23.24 -13.65
C LEU A 604 -5.11 23.89 -14.47
N ALA A 605 -4.55 24.98 -13.97
CA ALA A 605 -3.35 25.56 -14.57
C ALA A 605 -2.16 24.60 -14.38
N PRO A 606 -1.29 24.41 -15.41
CA PRO A 606 -0.07 23.63 -15.27
C PRO A 606 0.77 24.11 -14.09
N ALA A 607 1.44 23.18 -13.40
CA ALA A 607 2.41 23.50 -12.37
C ALA A 607 3.80 23.05 -12.82
N THR A 608 4.81 23.86 -12.51
CA THR A 608 6.20 23.43 -12.60
C THR A 608 6.55 22.70 -11.31
N ILE A 609 6.97 21.44 -11.43
CA ILE A 609 7.38 20.61 -10.31
C ILE A 609 8.91 20.58 -10.34
N ALA A 610 9.56 21.08 -9.30
CA ALA A 610 11.00 20.94 -9.13
C ALA A 610 11.32 19.49 -8.76
N LEU A 611 12.18 18.84 -9.55
CA LEU A 611 12.68 17.50 -9.27
C LEU A 611 14.00 17.58 -8.50
N ASP A 612 14.19 16.68 -7.54
CA ASP A 612 15.51 16.47 -6.93
C ASP A 612 16.46 15.74 -7.90
N GLU A 613 17.74 15.63 -7.53
CA GLU A 613 18.77 15.02 -8.37
C GLU A 613 18.44 13.57 -8.76
N ALA A 614 17.95 12.77 -7.80
CA ALA A 614 17.56 11.38 -8.03
C ALA A 614 16.32 11.26 -8.93
N GLN A 615 15.35 12.16 -8.77
CA GLN A 615 14.15 12.25 -9.60
C GLN A 615 14.49 12.65 -11.05
N GLU A 616 15.41 13.58 -11.24
CA GLU A 616 15.83 14.00 -12.57
C GLU A 616 16.64 12.89 -13.28
N GLU A 617 17.47 12.15 -12.55
CA GLU A 617 18.16 10.96 -13.07
C GLU A 617 17.15 9.89 -13.51
N MET A 618 16.18 9.53 -12.66
CA MET A 618 15.10 8.60 -13.03
C MET A 618 14.34 9.06 -14.28
N ARG A 619 14.05 10.36 -14.38
CA ARG A 619 13.35 10.96 -15.53
C ARG A 619 14.17 10.84 -16.82
N LYS A 620 15.47 11.14 -16.78
CA LYS A 620 16.38 11.00 -17.92
C LYS A 620 16.43 9.55 -18.41
N SER A 621 16.56 8.60 -17.50
CA SER A 621 16.61 7.18 -17.85
C SER A 621 15.31 6.70 -18.50
N VAL A 622 14.16 7.14 -17.98
CA VAL A 622 12.85 6.86 -18.59
C VAL A 622 12.76 7.44 -20.01
N LEU A 623 13.17 8.70 -20.22
CA LEU A 623 13.13 9.34 -21.53
C LEU A 623 13.97 8.59 -22.55
N LYS A 624 15.16 8.14 -22.15
CA LYS A 624 16.09 7.39 -22.99
C LYS A 624 15.54 6.00 -23.34
N ASP A 625 14.95 5.27 -22.38
CA ASP A 625 14.34 3.96 -22.62
C ASP A 625 13.09 3.99 -23.50
N VAL A 626 12.25 5.00 -23.30
CA VAL A 626 11.01 5.17 -24.07
C VAL A 626 11.33 5.69 -25.48
N GLY A 627 12.29 6.59 -25.62
CA GLY A 627 12.77 7.15 -26.89
C GLY A 627 12.04 8.41 -27.37
N ALA A 628 10.93 8.80 -26.73
CA ALA A 628 10.20 10.01 -27.09
C ALA A 628 9.45 10.60 -25.88
N ALA A 629 9.57 11.92 -25.66
CA ALA A 629 8.98 12.61 -24.51
C ALA A 629 7.44 12.56 -24.50
N ASP A 630 6.80 12.63 -25.68
CA ASP A 630 5.33 12.53 -25.81
C ASP A 630 4.78 11.13 -25.49
N ALA A 631 5.63 10.11 -25.57
CA ALA A 631 5.30 8.74 -25.19
C ALA A 631 5.62 8.40 -23.72
N THR A 632 6.32 9.29 -23.01
CA THR A 632 6.62 9.13 -21.57
C THR A 632 5.47 9.60 -20.69
N PHE A 633 5.28 8.93 -19.56
CA PHE A 633 4.38 9.39 -18.51
C PHE A 633 5.14 10.31 -17.55
N ASP A 634 5.52 11.49 -18.03
CA ASP A 634 6.26 12.47 -17.26
C ASP A 634 5.32 13.21 -16.28
N PRO A 635 5.56 13.15 -14.95
CA PRO A 635 4.75 13.88 -13.99
C PRO A 635 5.07 15.39 -13.97
N THR A 636 6.14 15.86 -14.62
CA THR A 636 6.50 17.27 -14.69
C THR A 636 5.57 18.05 -15.64
N GLY A 637 5.30 19.31 -15.31
CA GLY A 637 4.45 20.18 -16.14
C GLY A 637 2.95 19.88 -16.07
N CYS A 638 2.52 18.98 -15.19
CA CYS A 638 1.11 18.63 -15.01
C CYS A 638 0.67 18.74 -13.54
N ARG A 639 -0.64 18.75 -13.32
CA ARG A 639 -1.25 18.73 -11.98
C ARG A 639 -1.74 17.33 -11.60
N ALA A 640 -2.01 16.50 -12.62
CA ALA A 640 -2.49 15.14 -12.49
C ALA A 640 -1.68 14.17 -13.36
N ALA A 641 -1.12 13.13 -12.75
CA ALA A 641 -0.40 12.05 -13.42
C ALA A 641 -1.17 10.72 -13.34
N VAL A 642 -0.72 9.71 -14.09
CA VAL A 642 -1.31 8.37 -14.09
C VAL A 642 -0.45 7.38 -13.31
N HIS A 643 -1.08 6.39 -12.68
CA HIS A 643 -0.37 5.28 -12.03
C HIS A 643 -1.09 3.95 -12.27
N HIS A 644 -0.50 3.07 -13.08
CA HIS A 644 -1.09 1.77 -13.37
C HIS A 644 -0.05 0.74 -13.82
N GLY A 645 -0.45 -0.53 -13.85
CA GLY A 645 0.45 -1.64 -14.18
C GLY A 645 1.06 -1.63 -15.58
N ASP A 646 0.59 -0.81 -16.52
CA ASP A 646 1.22 -0.65 -17.84
C ASP A 646 2.39 0.38 -17.83
N LEU A 647 2.69 1.07 -16.72
CA LEU A 647 3.87 1.95 -16.58
C LEU A 647 5.14 1.13 -16.28
N LEU A 648 6.29 1.59 -16.77
CA LEU A 648 7.58 1.03 -16.41
C LEU A 648 7.82 1.16 -14.89
N PRO A 649 8.60 0.25 -14.27
CA PRO A 649 8.95 0.36 -12.85
C PRO A 649 9.52 1.74 -12.47
N LEU A 650 10.41 2.30 -13.28
CA LEU A 650 11.00 3.63 -13.04
C LEU A 650 9.97 4.77 -13.17
N GLU A 651 9.03 4.72 -14.13
CA GLU A 651 7.96 5.73 -14.23
C GLU A 651 7.02 5.71 -13.03
N ARG A 652 6.72 4.51 -12.50
CA ARG A 652 5.94 4.36 -11.27
C ARG A 652 6.69 4.97 -10.09
N ARG A 653 7.96 4.61 -9.89
CA ARG A 653 8.81 5.18 -8.83
C ARG A 653 8.92 6.71 -8.92
N LEU A 654 9.12 7.25 -10.12
CA LEU A 654 9.17 8.69 -10.36
C LEU A 654 7.84 9.36 -9.96
N THR A 655 6.71 8.89 -10.48
CA THR A 655 5.38 9.42 -10.14
C THR A 655 5.10 9.35 -8.63
N GLU A 656 5.46 8.25 -7.99
CA GLU A 656 5.30 8.04 -6.55
C GLU A 656 6.17 8.98 -5.71
N SER A 657 7.44 9.16 -6.08
CA SER A 657 8.36 10.05 -5.39
C SER A 657 7.87 11.51 -5.47
N VAL A 658 7.48 11.96 -6.66
CA VAL A 658 6.95 13.32 -6.89
C VAL A 658 5.64 13.56 -6.13
N PHE A 659 4.75 12.56 -6.03
CA PHE A 659 3.52 12.69 -5.26
C PHE A 659 3.74 12.69 -3.73
N ARG A 660 4.84 12.11 -3.24
CA ARG A 660 5.20 12.11 -1.81
C ARG A 660 5.68 13.48 -1.33
N VAL A 661 6.32 14.27 -2.20
CA VAL A 661 6.84 15.61 -1.87
C VAL A 661 5.71 16.49 -1.31
N ARG A 662 5.96 17.12 -0.16
CA ARG A 662 4.97 17.99 0.50
C ARG A 662 4.92 19.34 -0.20
N ARG A 663 3.71 19.89 -0.33
CA ARG A 663 3.54 21.35 -0.37
C ARG A 663 3.79 21.86 1.04
N ASP A 664 5.01 22.25 1.35
CA ASP A 664 5.21 23.06 2.53
C ASP A 664 4.57 24.43 2.29
N ALA A 665 3.79 24.91 3.26
CA ALA A 665 3.17 26.24 3.19
C ALA A 665 4.20 27.38 3.10
N GLU A 666 5.49 27.05 3.27
CA GLU A 666 6.64 27.95 3.20
C GLU A 666 7.49 27.75 1.93
N SER A 667 7.26 26.70 1.12
CA SER A 667 7.95 26.48 -0.16
C SER A 667 7.05 26.81 -1.35
N GLU A 668 7.61 27.44 -2.38
CA GLU A 668 6.94 27.66 -3.67
C GLU A 668 6.88 26.37 -4.53
N ASP A 669 7.59 25.31 -4.11
CA ASP A 669 7.65 24.05 -4.84
C ASP A 669 6.33 23.27 -4.73
N LEU A 670 5.69 23.09 -5.89
CA LEU A 670 4.43 22.37 -6.01
C LEU A 670 4.71 20.91 -6.34
N GLY A 671 4.49 19.99 -5.38
CA GLY A 671 4.34 18.57 -5.67
C GLY A 671 3.06 18.26 -6.47
N LEU A 672 2.98 17.04 -7.02
CA LEU A 672 1.82 16.58 -7.79
C LEU A 672 0.54 16.54 -6.93
N ASP A 673 -0.57 17.08 -7.44
CA ASP A 673 -1.83 17.13 -6.67
C ASP A 673 -2.67 15.89 -6.79
N VAL A 674 -2.73 15.32 -8.00
CA VAL A 674 -3.65 14.23 -8.31
C VAL A 674 -2.94 13.06 -8.98
N VAL A 675 -3.27 11.85 -8.54
CA VAL A 675 -2.89 10.62 -9.23
C VAL A 675 -4.15 9.88 -9.67
N ALA A 676 -4.29 9.64 -10.97
CA ALA A 676 -5.33 8.79 -11.53
C ALA A 676 -4.79 7.35 -11.67
N ALA A 677 -5.32 6.41 -10.89
CA ALA A 677 -4.72 5.09 -10.73
C ALA A 677 -5.69 3.92 -10.89
N THR A 678 -5.17 2.76 -11.30
CA THR A 678 -5.94 1.49 -11.23
C THR A 678 -5.94 0.93 -9.80
N SER A 679 -6.87 0.00 -9.51
CA SER A 679 -6.99 -0.64 -8.18
C SER A 679 -5.72 -1.33 -7.68
N THR A 680 -4.76 -1.62 -8.56
CA THR A 680 -3.43 -2.14 -8.19
C THR A 680 -2.68 -1.24 -7.21
N ILE A 681 -2.87 0.08 -7.24
CA ILE A 681 -2.25 0.99 -6.26
C ILE A 681 -2.86 0.84 -4.85
N ALA A 682 -4.08 0.28 -4.75
CA ALA A 682 -4.71 0.00 -3.47
C ALA A 682 -4.04 -1.16 -2.72
N GLN A 683 -3.12 -1.89 -3.35
CA GLN A 683 -2.32 -2.96 -2.73
C GLN A 683 -0.89 -2.45 -2.51
N GLY A 684 -0.43 -2.43 -1.26
CA GLY A 684 0.98 -2.24 -0.91
C GLY A 684 1.61 -0.84 -1.01
N LEU A 685 1.00 0.15 -1.66
CA LEU A 685 1.67 1.46 -1.83
C LEU A 685 1.41 2.47 -0.70
N ASN A 686 2.48 3.06 -0.18
CA ASN A 686 2.45 4.02 0.92
C ASN A 686 2.42 5.46 0.40
N LEU A 687 1.29 5.90 -0.20
CA LEU A 687 1.09 7.28 -0.71
C LEU A 687 0.17 8.13 0.19
N PRO A 688 0.52 9.39 0.48
CA PRO A 688 -0.29 10.27 1.32
C PRO A 688 -1.41 10.95 0.53
N CYS A 689 -2.66 10.78 0.93
CA CYS A 689 -3.81 11.33 0.21
C CYS A 689 -4.87 11.89 1.16
N ASP A 690 -5.38 13.09 0.89
CA ASP A 690 -6.49 13.71 1.62
C ASP A 690 -7.85 13.17 1.13
N VAL A 691 -7.99 13.02 -0.19
CA VAL A 691 -9.26 12.71 -0.86
C VAL A 691 -9.10 11.53 -1.81
N VAL A 692 -9.83 10.45 -1.57
CA VAL A 692 -9.93 9.34 -2.51
C VAL A 692 -11.23 9.42 -3.27
N ILE A 693 -11.19 9.24 -4.60
CA ILE A 693 -12.37 9.19 -5.44
C ILE A 693 -12.39 7.87 -6.22
N LEU A 694 -13.41 7.04 -6.01
CA LEU A 694 -13.64 5.84 -6.79
C LEU A 694 -14.53 6.16 -8.00
N ALA A 695 -13.93 6.21 -9.19
CA ALA A 695 -14.58 6.56 -10.45
C ALA A 695 -15.29 5.35 -11.09
N GLY A 696 -16.24 4.76 -10.36
CA GLY A 696 -17.05 3.64 -10.81
C GLY A 696 -17.01 2.44 -9.89
N THR A 697 -18.12 1.71 -9.86
CA THR A 697 -18.33 0.54 -8.99
C THR A 697 -18.41 -0.77 -9.77
N ASP A 698 -17.99 -0.72 -11.03
CA ASP A 698 -17.93 -1.86 -11.95
C ASP A 698 -16.55 -1.91 -12.61
N ARG A 699 -16.19 -3.03 -13.21
CA ARG A 699 -15.04 -3.12 -14.11
C ARG A 699 -15.45 -3.72 -15.45
N SER A 700 -14.76 -3.29 -16.48
CA SER A 700 -14.74 -4.06 -17.73
C SER A 700 -13.98 -5.34 -17.40
N THR A 701 -14.55 -6.50 -17.71
CA THR A 701 -13.71 -7.68 -17.92
C THR A 701 -12.86 -7.33 -19.13
N VAL A 702 -11.61 -6.95 -18.88
CA VAL A 702 -10.58 -7.00 -19.92
C VAL A 702 -10.65 -8.44 -20.43
N ASP A 703 -10.88 -8.59 -21.73
CA ASP A 703 -10.94 -9.88 -22.45
C ASP A 703 -12.33 -10.57 -22.52
N ASP A 704 -13.37 -9.83 -22.94
CA ASP A 704 -14.53 -10.44 -23.61
C ASP A 704 -14.62 -9.98 -25.09
N PRO A 705 -14.28 -10.85 -26.06
CA PRO A 705 -14.43 -10.59 -27.50
C PRO A 705 -15.85 -10.28 -27.96
N SER A 706 -16.88 -10.56 -27.14
CA SER A 706 -18.30 -10.43 -27.48
C SER A 706 -18.92 -9.09 -27.07
N GLY A 707 -18.19 -8.23 -26.35
CA GLY A 707 -18.69 -6.94 -25.91
C GLY A 707 -19.45 -7.00 -24.57
N ASN A 708 -18.68 -7.09 -23.48
CA ASN A 708 -18.95 -6.55 -22.15
C ASN A 708 -20.26 -6.95 -21.42
N PRO A 709 -20.25 -8.03 -20.62
CA PRO A 709 -20.86 -7.98 -19.30
C PRO A 709 -19.86 -7.30 -18.35
N ARG A 710 -20.10 -6.02 -18.06
CA ARG A 710 -19.42 -5.34 -16.93
C ARG A 710 -19.72 -6.10 -15.65
N THR A 711 -18.70 -6.35 -14.83
CA THR A 711 -18.84 -7.01 -13.53
C THR A 711 -18.74 -5.98 -12.42
N ASP A 712 -19.61 -6.07 -11.42
CA ASP A 712 -19.52 -5.19 -10.25
C ASP A 712 -18.23 -5.47 -9.48
N LEU A 713 -17.62 -4.43 -8.90
CA LEU A 713 -16.48 -4.60 -8.02
C LEU A 713 -16.91 -5.31 -6.74
N ARG A 714 -16.05 -6.20 -6.23
CA ARG A 714 -16.33 -6.89 -4.96
C ARG A 714 -16.25 -5.89 -3.80
N PRO A 715 -17.01 -6.11 -2.69
CA PRO A 715 -17.02 -5.21 -1.55
C PRO A 715 -15.63 -4.85 -1.02
N HIS A 716 -14.73 -5.83 -0.91
CA HIS A 716 -13.37 -5.62 -0.42
C HIS A 716 -12.53 -4.74 -1.35
N GLU A 717 -12.71 -4.83 -2.66
CA GLU A 717 -11.99 -3.97 -3.63
C GLU A 717 -12.40 -2.50 -3.45
N ILE A 718 -13.69 -2.25 -3.19
CA ILE A 718 -14.21 -0.91 -2.89
C ILE A 718 -13.65 -0.42 -1.56
N LEU A 719 -13.78 -1.22 -0.49
CA LEU A 719 -13.34 -0.82 0.85
C LEU A 719 -11.83 -0.59 0.92
N ASN A 720 -11.02 -1.40 0.23
CA ASN A 720 -9.58 -1.19 0.12
C ASN A 720 -9.22 0.12 -0.57
N ALA A 721 -9.94 0.49 -1.64
CA ALA A 721 -9.75 1.79 -2.29
C ALA A 721 -10.11 2.94 -1.33
N LEU A 722 -11.28 2.88 -0.70
CA LEU A 722 -11.74 3.93 0.24
C LEU A 722 -10.84 4.05 1.48
N GLY A 723 -10.26 2.93 1.94
CA GLY A 723 -9.34 2.86 3.07
C GLY A 723 -8.04 3.66 2.87
N ARG A 724 -7.71 4.06 1.64
CA ARG A 724 -6.53 4.89 1.32
C ARG A 724 -6.73 6.39 1.60
N ALA A 725 -7.95 6.82 1.94
CA ALA A 725 -8.21 8.21 2.29
C ALA A 725 -7.67 8.52 3.69
N GLY A 726 -6.85 9.56 3.79
CA GLY A 726 -6.13 9.91 5.01
C GLY A 726 -4.94 8.99 5.25
N ARG A 727 -3.93 9.51 5.95
CA ARG A 727 -2.76 8.75 6.35
C ARG A 727 -2.15 9.31 7.63
N ALA A 728 -1.81 8.43 8.56
CA ALA A 728 -1.10 8.81 9.78
C ALA A 728 0.19 9.56 9.42
N ALA A 729 0.49 10.63 10.16
CA ALA A 729 1.58 11.60 9.92
C ALA A 729 1.39 12.58 8.73
N TYR A 730 0.34 12.46 7.91
CA TYR A 730 0.05 13.40 6.82
C TYR A 730 -1.31 14.07 6.95
N ALA A 731 -2.37 13.27 7.08
CA ALA A 731 -3.75 13.72 7.24
C ALA A 731 -4.49 12.68 8.08
N ALA A 732 -4.76 12.97 9.35
CA ALA A 732 -5.52 12.08 10.21
C ALA A 732 -7.01 12.08 9.82
N THR A 733 -7.49 13.09 9.09
CA THR A 733 -8.83 13.09 8.49
C THR A 733 -8.77 12.93 6.97
N GLY A 734 -9.48 11.92 6.43
CA GLY A 734 -9.60 11.68 4.98
C GLY A 734 -11.04 11.73 4.47
N LEU A 735 -11.22 12.03 3.19
CA LEU A 735 -12.52 12.00 2.51
C LEU A 735 -12.50 10.97 1.38
N ALA A 736 -13.44 10.03 1.38
CA ALA A 736 -13.59 9.01 0.35
C ALA A 736 -14.93 9.22 -0.38
N ILE A 737 -14.88 9.41 -1.70
CA ILE A 737 -16.05 9.72 -2.53
C ILE A 737 -16.22 8.60 -3.56
N VAL A 738 -17.40 7.99 -3.61
CA VAL A 738 -17.73 6.99 -4.64
C VAL A 738 -18.65 7.60 -5.69
N VAL A 739 -18.20 7.57 -6.95
CA VAL A 739 -19.02 7.90 -8.11
C VAL A 739 -19.60 6.59 -8.67
N PRO A 740 -20.86 6.24 -8.39
CA PRO A 740 -21.42 4.96 -8.80
C PRO A 740 -21.50 4.88 -10.34
N ALA A 741 -21.41 3.67 -10.91
CA ALA A 741 -21.48 3.50 -12.36
C ALA A 741 -22.83 3.96 -12.95
N LYS A 742 -23.91 3.75 -12.21
CA LYS A 742 -25.27 4.21 -12.51
C LYS A 742 -25.61 5.39 -11.61
N PRO A 743 -26.18 6.48 -12.14
CA PRO A 743 -26.48 7.66 -11.33
C PRO A 743 -27.63 7.33 -10.37
N ILE A 744 -27.46 7.67 -9.08
CA ILE A 744 -28.46 7.43 -8.05
C ILE A 744 -29.31 8.70 -7.89
N GLY A 745 -30.55 8.67 -8.37
CA GLY A 745 -31.49 9.79 -8.30
C GLY A 745 -32.44 9.71 -7.10
N VAL A 746 -32.40 10.70 -6.19
CA VAL A 746 -33.19 10.76 -4.95
C VAL A 746 -34.07 12.02 -4.89
N LYS A 747 -35.06 12.03 -4.00
CA LYS A 747 -35.82 13.25 -3.66
C LYS A 747 -35.24 13.82 -2.36
N ILE A 748 -34.62 15.00 -2.40
CA ILE A 748 -33.89 15.55 -1.24
C ILE A 748 -34.81 15.77 -0.02
N GLY A 749 -36.03 16.26 -0.23
CA GLY A 749 -37.00 16.48 0.87
C GLY A 749 -37.59 15.21 1.50
N ASN A 750 -37.38 14.04 0.88
CA ASN A 750 -37.78 12.74 1.43
C ASN A 750 -36.84 11.65 0.87
N LEU A 751 -35.74 11.41 1.57
CA LEU A 751 -34.66 10.51 1.18
C LEU A 751 -35.13 9.05 1.19
N SER A 752 -35.80 8.64 0.12
CA SER A 752 -36.11 7.23 -0.15
C SER A 752 -34.89 6.58 -0.81
N LEU A 753 -34.13 5.81 -0.02
CA LEU A 753 -32.89 5.15 -0.41
C LEU A 753 -33.07 3.63 -0.41
N PRO A 754 -32.41 2.90 -1.33
CA PRO A 754 -32.45 1.44 -1.34
C PRO A 754 -31.79 0.87 -0.08
N SER A 755 -32.40 -0.16 0.52
CA SER A 755 -31.87 -0.79 1.73
C SER A 755 -30.63 -1.66 1.48
N GLU A 756 -30.48 -2.16 0.25
CA GLU A 756 -29.41 -3.07 -0.18
C GLU A 756 -28.63 -2.50 -1.37
N GLY A 757 -27.48 -3.11 -1.68
CA GLY A 757 -26.62 -2.75 -2.80
C GLY A 757 -25.44 -1.86 -2.39
N ILE A 758 -24.92 -1.09 -3.34
CA ILE A 758 -23.63 -0.39 -3.22
C ILE A 758 -23.53 0.57 -2.02
N LEU A 759 -24.64 1.20 -1.60
CA LEU A 759 -24.65 2.10 -0.45
C LEU A 759 -24.32 1.38 0.85
N LYS A 760 -24.81 0.14 1.02
CA LYS A 760 -24.50 -0.70 2.19
C LYS A 760 -23.01 -1.03 2.25
N THR A 761 -22.39 -1.29 1.11
CA THR A 761 -20.94 -1.50 0.99
C THR A 761 -20.15 -0.25 1.31
N ILE A 762 -20.51 0.91 0.72
CA ILE A 762 -19.79 2.18 0.93
C ILE A 762 -19.83 2.58 2.41
N PHE A 763 -21.00 2.49 3.04
CA PHE A 763 -21.19 2.86 4.44
C PHE A 763 -21.04 1.67 5.40
N SER A 764 -20.28 0.62 5.04
CA SER A 764 -20.02 -0.51 5.95
C SER A 764 -19.36 -0.03 7.25
N GLU A 765 -19.65 -0.71 8.36
CA GLU A 765 -19.05 -0.39 9.68
C GLU A 765 -17.60 -0.86 9.81
N GLN A 766 -17.23 -1.92 9.09
CA GLN A 766 -15.91 -2.53 9.14
C GLN A 766 -15.35 -2.75 7.73
N ASP A 767 -14.02 -2.82 7.64
CA ASP A 767 -13.31 -3.16 6.40
C ASP A 767 -13.30 -4.68 6.18
N ALA A 768 -13.32 -5.48 7.25
CA ALA A 768 -13.41 -6.94 7.19
C ALA A 768 -14.76 -7.36 6.61
N CYS A 769 -14.74 -7.98 5.43
CA CYS A 769 -15.94 -8.41 4.73
C CYS A 769 -15.83 -9.80 4.09
N ASP A 770 -14.64 -10.40 4.09
CA ASP A 770 -14.37 -11.65 3.37
C ASP A 770 -14.17 -12.80 4.36
N VAL A 771 -14.91 -13.88 4.15
CA VAL A 771 -14.70 -15.15 4.85
C VAL A 771 -13.64 -15.92 4.08
N VAL A 772 -12.61 -16.42 4.77
CA VAL A 772 -11.61 -17.29 4.17
C VAL A 772 -12.22 -18.68 3.97
N TYR A 773 -12.29 -19.11 2.70
CA TYR A 773 -12.72 -20.45 2.31
C TYR A 773 -11.52 -21.31 1.91
N ASP A 774 -11.54 -22.60 2.25
CA ASP A 774 -10.45 -23.53 1.94
C ASP A 774 -10.37 -23.82 0.42
N PRO A 775 -9.28 -23.41 -0.26
CA PRO A 775 -9.09 -23.69 -1.68
C PRO A 775 -8.77 -25.17 -1.95
N ILE A 776 -8.23 -25.91 -0.98
CA ILE A 776 -7.96 -27.35 -1.13
C ILE A 776 -9.27 -28.13 -1.16
N GLU A 777 -10.23 -27.75 -0.32
CA GLU A 777 -11.58 -28.32 -0.36
C GLU A 777 -12.23 -28.16 -1.74
N LEU A 778 -12.25 -26.92 -2.26
CA LEU A 778 -12.83 -26.62 -3.57
C LEU A 778 -12.14 -27.36 -4.73
N LEU A 779 -10.81 -27.48 -4.65
CA LEU A 779 -10.04 -28.26 -5.61
C LEU A 779 -10.46 -29.74 -5.58
N LEU A 780 -10.49 -30.35 -4.39
CA LEU A 780 -10.86 -31.75 -4.20
C LEU A 780 -12.33 -32.02 -4.58
N ASP A 781 -13.21 -31.06 -4.33
CA ASP A 781 -14.60 -31.07 -4.79
C ASP A 781 -14.69 -31.06 -6.32
N ARG A 782 -13.89 -30.23 -6.99
CA ARG A 782 -13.85 -30.15 -8.46
C ARG A 782 -13.25 -31.39 -9.11
N ILE A 783 -12.21 -31.98 -8.51
CA ILE A 783 -11.57 -33.20 -9.01
C ILE A 783 -12.57 -34.36 -9.04
N GLU A 784 -13.41 -34.51 -8.01
CA GLU A 784 -14.42 -35.57 -7.99
C GLU A 784 -15.54 -35.37 -9.01
N VAL A 785 -15.96 -34.13 -9.26
CA VAL A 785 -17.08 -33.84 -10.16
C VAL A 785 -16.64 -33.91 -11.63
N SER A 786 -15.36 -33.69 -11.93
CA SER A 786 -14.84 -33.63 -13.30
C SER A 786 -14.20 -34.94 -13.74
N ALA A 787 -14.76 -35.55 -14.79
CA ALA A 787 -14.18 -36.73 -15.43
C ALA A 787 -13.01 -36.42 -16.38
N ASN A 788 -12.75 -35.15 -16.69
CA ASN A 788 -11.67 -34.73 -17.58
C ASN A 788 -11.20 -33.31 -17.16
N PRO A 789 -10.28 -33.21 -16.18
CA PRO A 789 -9.87 -31.93 -15.62
C PRO A 789 -9.15 -31.07 -16.68
N ASP A 790 -9.42 -29.77 -16.67
CA ASP A 790 -8.72 -28.81 -17.55
C ASP A 790 -7.19 -28.81 -17.26
N PRO A 791 -6.32 -28.42 -18.22
CA PRO A 791 -4.87 -28.48 -18.05
C PRO A 791 -4.34 -27.75 -16.80
N LYS A 792 -5.06 -26.73 -16.33
CA LYS A 792 -4.72 -25.98 -15.13
C LYS A 792 -5.04 -26.77 -13.86
N VAL A 793 -6.20 -27.43 -13.80
CA VAL A 793 -6.55 -28.38 -12.72
C VAL A 793 -5.59 -29.57 -12.74
N GLN A 794 -5.21 -30.07 -13.92
CA GLN A 794 -4.19 -31.13 -14.05
C GLN A 794 -2.83 -30.71 -13.48
N SER A 795 -2.36 -29.49 -13.78
CA SER A 795 -1.13 -28.91 -13.19
C SER A 795 -1.22 -28.80 -11.66
N ILE A 796 -2.39 -28.45 -11.14
CA ILE A 796 -2.63 -28.34 -9.70
C ILE A 796 -2.70 -29.73 -9.04
N ILE A 797 -3.33 -30.72 -9.67
CA ILE A 797 -3.35 -32.12 -9.21
C ILE A 797 -1.92 -32.62 -9.05
N ARG A 798 -1.08 -32.42 -10.07
CA ARG A 798 0.34 -32.79 -10.04
C ARG A 798 1.07 -32.16 -8.86
N ARG A 799 0.89 -30.85 -8.63
CA ARG A 799 1.44 -30.13 -7.47
C ARG A 799 1.00 -30.70 -6.14
N LEU A 800 -0.31 -30.90 -5.97
CA LEU A 800 -0.84 -31.53 -4.76
C LEU A 800 -0.22 -32.92 -4.55
N SER A 801 -0.10 -33.71 -5.62
CA SER A 801 0.51 -35.04 -5.58
C SER A 801 1.95 -35.01 -5.07
N ALA A 802 2.82 -34.16 -5.63
CA ALA A 802 4.23 -34.12 -5.21
C ALA A 802 4.45 -33.68 -3.77
N VAL A 803 3.66 -32.71 -3.27
CA VAL A 803 3.76 -32.29 -1.86
C VAL A 803 3.32 -33.42 -0.92
N THR A 804 2.57 -34.39 -1.46
CA THR A 804 1.99 -35.52 -0.73
C THR A 804 2.70 -36.88 -0.91
N THR A 805 3.66 -37.00 -1.84
CA THR A 805 4.31 -38.29 -2.18
C THR A 805 5.38 -38.78 -1.20
N ALA A 806 5.71 -38.03 -0.15
CA ALA A 806 6.66 -38.48 0.88
C ALA A 806 6.01 -39.46 1.89
N GLY A 807 5.80 -40.72 1.47
CA GLY A 807 5.43 -41.86 2.35
C GLY A 807 3.92 -42.09 2.58
N GLU A 808 3.59 -43.14 3.35
CA GLU A 808 2.23 -43.72 3.54
C GLU A 808 1.14 -42.77 4.10
N SER A 809 1.46 -41.50 4.41
CA SER A 809 0.53 -40.54 5.03
C SER A 809 0.49 -39.13 4.42
N GLY A 810 1.25 -38.80 3.37
CA GLY A 810 1.46 -37.40 2.97
C GLY A 810 0.21 -36.62 2.51
N PHE A 811 -0.71 -37.24 1.75
CA PHE A 811 -1.97 -36.60 1.34
C PHE A 811 -2.90 -36.36 2.52
N ASP A 812 -3.08 -37.41 3.32
CA ASP A 812 -3.87 -37.36 4.53
C ASP A 812 -3.35 -36.32 5.52
N ASP A 813 -2.04 -36.20 5.66
CA ASP A 813 -1.39 -35.28 6.59
C ASP A 813 -1.69 -33.81 6.23
N ILE A 814 -1.60 -33.45 4.94
CA ILE A 814 -1.92 -32.10 4.45
C ILE A 814 -3.42 -31.82 4.57
N VAL A 815 -4.27 -32.73 4.10
CA VAL A 815 -5.72 -32.51 4.13
C VAL A 815 -6.24 -32.47 5.57
N ARG A 816 -5.70 -33.29 6.48
CA ARG A 816 -6.06 -33.23 7.91
C ARG A 816 -5.67 -31.91 8.58
N ARG A 817 -4.71 -31.17 8.01
CA ARG A 817 -4.36 -29.82 8.44
C ARG A 817 -5.13 -28.72 7.71
N SER A 818 -5.89 -29.03 6.67
CA SER A 818 -6.64 -28.02 5.91
C SER A 818 -7.81 -27.43 6.71
N LEU A 819 -8.20 -26.21 6.37
CA LEU A 819 -9.29 -25.51 7.03
C LEU A 819 -10.64 -26.23 6.82
N GLY A 820 -10.90 -26.73 5.62
CA GLY A 820 -12.13 -27.44 5.27
C GLY A 820 -12.27 -28.78 5.98
N PHE A 821 -11.16 -29.48 6.26
CA PHE A 821 -11.18 -30.67 7.11
C PHE A 821 -11.43 -30.31 8.58
N PHE A 822 -10.78 -29.26 9.09
CA PHE A 822 -11.00 -28.75 10.45
C PHE A 822 -12.48 -28.41 10.69
N GLN A 823 -13.10 -27.64 9.79
CA GLN A 823 -14.52 -27.28 9.86
C GLN A 823 -15.44 -28.51 9.90
N ARG A 824 -15.17 -29.51 9.05
CA ARG A 824 -15.92 -30.78 9.04
C ARG A 824 -15.73 -31.57 10.33
N ARG A 825 -14.51 -31.60 10.86
CA ARG A 825 -14.18 -32.33 12.09
C ARG A 825 -14.86 -31.69 13.30
N GLU A 826 -14.90 -30.36 13.39
CA GLU A 826 -15.65 -29.64 14.43
C GLU A 826 -17.15 -29.97 14.37
N ALA A 827 -17.72 -30.07 13.17
CA ALA A 827 -19.12 -30.42 13.01
C ALA A 827 -19.41 -31.91 13.32
N ASN A 828 -18.62 -32.83 12.76
CA ASN A 828 -18.73 -34.27 12.97
C ASN A 828 -17.47 -35.03 12.48
N ALA A 829 -16.64 -35.52 13.40
CA ALA A 829 -15.41 -36.26 13.09
C ALA A 829 -15.61 -37.44 12.13
N LEU A 830 -16.67 -38.24 12.33
CA LEU A 830 -16.92 -39.45 11.52
C LEU A 830 -17.33 -39.11 10.08
N ARG A 831 -18.00 -37.97 9.86
CA ARG A 831 -18.29 -37.45 8.51
C ARG A 831 -17.03 -36.86 7.86
N ALA A 832 -16.14 -36.25 8.63
CA ALA A 832 -14.88 -35.71 8.12
C ALA A 832 -13.96 -36.82 7.59
N ASP A 833 -13.80 -37.92 8.33
CA ASP A 833 -13.00 -39.06 7.86
C ASP A 833 -13.61 -39.72 6.61
N LYS A 834 -14.94 -39.87 6.54
CA LYS A 834 -15.61 -40.35 5.32
C LYS A 834 -15.40 -39.42 4.12
N TRP A 835 -15.40 -38.11 4.34
CA TRP A 835 -15.13 -37.13 3.29
C TRP A 835 -13.69 -37.25 2.79
N LEU A 836 -12.71 -37.38 3.70
CA LEU A 836 -11.29 -37.58 3.35
C LEU A 836 -11.07 -38.83 2.49
N GLU A 837 -11.63 -39.98 2.90
CA GLU A 837 -11.51 -41.24 2.14
C GLU A 837 -12.08 -41.13 0.71
N ARG A 838 -13.22 -40.45 0.59
CA ARG A 838 -13.86 -40.20 -0.71
C ARG A 838 -12.98 -39.33 -1.62
N ARG A 839 -12.38 -38.26 -1.08
CA ARG A 839 -11.45 -37.39 -1.83
C ARG A 839 -10.14 -38.08 -2.18
N ARG A 840 -9.60 -38.92 -1.29
CA ARG A 840 -8.42 -39.74 -1.57
C ARG A 840 -8.65 -40.62 -2.80
N THR A 841 -9.81 -41.27 -2.85
CA THR A 841 -10.19 -42.13 -3.97
C THR A 841 -10.33 -41.33 -5.27
N ALA A 842 -10.97 -40.16 -5.22
CA ALA A 842 -11.12 -39.28 -6.39
C ALA A 842 -9.79 -38.74 -6.90
N LEU A 843 -8.87 -38.34 -6.00
CA LEU A 843 -7.55 -37.85 -6.38
C LEU A 843 -6.74 -38.96 -7.08
N ARG A 844 -6.68 -40.16 -6.51
CA ARG A 844 -5.99 -41.31 -7.14
C ARG A 844 -6.56 -41.64 -8.52
N ALA A 845 -7.89 -41.64 -8.65
CA ALA A 845 -8.53 -41.88 -9.95
C ALA A 845 -8.20 -40.77 -10.98
N ALA A 846 -8.07 -39.52 -10.54
CA ALA A 846 -7.69 -38.41 -11.42
C ALA A 846 -6.19 -38.44 -11.78
N GLU A 847 -5.33 -38.87 -10.87
CA GLU A 847 -3.90 -39.13 -11.14
C GLU A 847 -3.72 -40.23 -12.19
N GLU A 848 -4.45 -41.34 -12.07
CA GLU A 848 -4.41 -42.44 -13.04
C GLU A 848 -4.88 -42.02 -14.45
N GLN A 849 -5.75 -41.01 -14.55
CA GLN A 849 -6.22 -40.45 -15.82
C GLN A 849 -5.23 -39.47 -16.47
N LEU A 850 -4.26 -38.94 -15.70
CA LEU A 850 -3.16 -38.16 -16.25
C LEU A 850 -2.17 -39.14 -16.92
N GLU A 851 -2.45 -39.55 -18.17
CA GLU A 851 -1.52 -40.33 -19.01
C GLU A 851 -0.25 -39.52 -19.32
N ASP A 852 0.63 -39.37 -18.32
CA ASP A 852 1.96 -38.81 -18.53
C ASP A 852 2.85 -39.91 -19.16
N PRO A 853 3.58 -39.62 -20.26
CA PRO A 853 4.52 -40.59 -20.84
C PRO A 853 5.57 -41.01 -19.80
N PRO A 854 6.19 -42.19 -19.92
CA PRO A 854 7.26 -42.60 -19.02
C PRO A 854 8.41 -41.58 -19.11
N VAL A 855 8.56 -40.78 -18.05
CA VAL A 855 9.58 -39.75 -17.88
C VAL A 855 10.46 -40.12 -16.69
N LEU A 856 11.69 -39.63 -16.68
CA LEU A 856 12.63 -39.86 -15.57
C LEU A 856 12.12 -39.16 -14.29
N ASP A 857 12.51 -39.66 -13.12
CA ASP A 857 12.03 -39.17 -11.82
C ASP A 857 12.30 -37.66 -11.64
N TRP A 858 13.47 -37.19 -12.07
CA TRP A 858 13.82 -35.77 -12.02
C TRP A 858 13.03 -34.89 -12.99
N GLN A 859 12.65 -35.43 -14.16
CA GLN A 859 11.82 -34.70 -15.12
C GLN A 859 10.41 -34.52 -14.55
N ARG A 860 9.91 -35.55 -13.87
CA ARG A 860 8.65 -35.49 -13.13
C ARG A 860 8.75 -34.46 -12.00
N GLU A 861 9.86 -34.41 -11.27
CA GLU A 861 10.08 -33.45 -10.19
C GLU A 861 10.03 -31.99 -10.69
N ILE A 862 10.80 -31.64 -11.73
CA ILE A 862 10.81 -30.30 -12.32
C ILE A 862 9.44 -29.93 -12.91
N ALA A 863 8.77 -30.89 -13.56
CA ALA A 863 7.43 -30.70 -14.11
C ALA A 863 6.42 -30.32 -13.02
N VAL A 864 6.48 -31.00 -11.87
CA VAL A 864 5.60 -30.67 -10.76
C VAL A 864 5.95 -29.33 -10.12
N ARG A 865 7.23 -29.08 -9.84
CA ARG A 865 7.72 -27.83 -9.21
C ARG A 865 7.24 -26.58 -9.96
N ASN A 866 7.28 -26.63 -11.29
CA ASN A 866 6.96 -25.49 -12.15
C ASN A 866 5.51 -25.55 -12.71
N GLY A 867 4.77 -26.63 -12.44
CA GLY A 867 3.42 -26.82 -12.96
C GLY A 867 3.36 -26.98 -14.49
N VAL A 868 4.45 -27.47 -15.10
CA VAL A 868 4.66 -27.63 -16.54
C VAL A 868 4.49 -29.11 -16.93
N PRO A 869 3.99 -29.47 -18.14
CA PRO A 869 3.86 -30.86 -18.55
C PRO A 869 5.22 -31.60 -18.61
N PRO A 870 5.33 -32.85 -18.10
CA PRO A 870 6.58 -33.61 -18.13
C PRO A 870 7.14 -33.83 -19.54
N ARG A 871 6.26 -33.97 -20.54
CA ARG A 871 6.64 -34.03 -21.96
C ARG A 871 7.50 -32.84 -22.39
N LEU A 872 7.24 -31.65 -21.84
CA LEU A 872 7.94 -30.42 -22.21
C LEU A 872 9.29 -30.34 -21.51
N ILE A 873 9.38 -30.79 -20.26
CA ILE A 873 10.66 -30.98 -19.56
C ILE A 873 11.53 -31.98 -20.32
N GLY A 874 10.95 -33.11 -20.77
CA GLY A 874 11.63 -34.08 -21.62
C GLY A 874 12.18 -33.47 -22.91
N ARG A 875 11.37 -32.71 -23.67
CA ARG A 875 11.85 -32.03 -24.89
C ARG A 875 12.95 -31.01 -24.62
N LEU A 876 12.82 -30.21 -23.56
CA LEU A 876 13.85 -29.25 -23.17
C LEU A 876 15.15 -29.97 -22.80
N ALA A 877 15.05 -31.08 -22.08
CA ALA A 877 16.20 -31.91 -21.72
C ALA A 877 16.87 -32.55 -22.94
N GLU A 878 16.10 -33.12 -23.88
CA GLU A 878 16.63 -33.68 -25.13
C GLU A 878 17.29 -32.61 -26.01
N ALA A 879 16.72 -31.41 -26.05
CA ALA A 879 17.24 -30.32 -26.85
C ALA A 879 18.57 -29.78 -26.31
N LEU A 880 18.89 -29.95 -25.02
CA LEU A 880 20.12 -29.44 -24.40
C LEU A 880 21.40 -29.90 -25.10
N ASP A 881 21.39 -31.09 -25.70
CA ASP A 881 22.53 -31.62 -26.47
C ASP A 881 22.87 -30.76 -27.70
N HIS A 882 21.92 -29.92 -28.13
CA HIS A 882 22.03 -28.98 -29.24
C HIS A 882 21.87 -27.52 -28.76
N ALA A 883 22.10 -27.25 -27.48
CA ALA A 883 22.04 -25.90 -26.93
C ALA A 883 23.15 -25.00 -27.52
N PRO A 884 22.90 -23.69 -27.67
CA PRO A 884 23.87 -22.73 -28.21
C PRO A 884 24.94 -22.36 -27.17
N VAL A 885 25.68 -23.35 -26.66
CA VAL A 885 26.61 -23.21 -25.52
C VAL A 885 27.77 -22.23 -25.75
N GLU A 886 28.12 -21.97 -27.01
CA GLU A 886 29.16 -21.01 -27.40
C GLU A 886 28.65 -19.57 -27.56
N MET A 887 27.32 -19.38 -27.56
CA MET A 887 26.72 -18.06 -27.77
C MET A 887 26.57 -17.32 -26.44
N THR A 888 27.01 -16.07 -26.41
CA THR A 888 26.91 -15.20 -25.22
C THR A 888 25.64 -14.36 -25.21
N ALA A 889 25.02 -14.13 -26.38
CA ALA A 889 23.88 -13.24 -26.49
C ALA A 889 22.59 -13.87 -25.95
N THR A 890 21.84 -13.11 -25.15
CA THR A 890 20.55 -13.51 -24.58
C THR A 890 19.57 -13.95 -25.67
N GLU A 891 19.56 -13.25 -26.81
CA GLU A 891 18.61 -13.53 -27.88
C GLU A 891 18.79 -14.92 -28.50
N ASP A 892 20.02 -15.42 -28.60
CA ASP A 892 20.31 -16.74 -29.19
C ASP A 892 19.70 -17.86 -28.33
N TRP A 893 19.88 -17.77 -27.02
CA TRP A 893 19.30 -18.70 -26.04
C TRP A 893 17.76 -18.66 -26.05
N ILE A 894 17.18 -17.46 -26.09
CA ILE A 894 15.72 -17.31 -26.14
C ILE A 894 15.16 -17.80 -27.48
N ASN A 895 15.83 -17.52 -28.59
CA ASN A 895 15.43 -17.98 -29.91
C ASN A 895 15.41 -19.50 -30.00
N TRP A 896 16.42 -20.16 -29.43
CA TRP A 896 16.51 -21.61 -29.31
C TRP A 896 15.38 -22.18 -28.43
N LEU A 897 15.13 -21.61 -27.24
CA LEU A 897 14.01 -22.00 -26.39
C LEU A 897 12.65 -21.88 -27.09
N LEU A 898 12.44 -20.77 -27.81
CA LEU A 898 11.21 -20.54 -28.56
C LEU A 898 11.04 -21.51 -29.75
N ASP A 899 12.13 -22.01 -30.34
CA ASP A 899 12.06 -23.07 -31.36
C ASP A 899 11.56 -24.40 -30.78
N ILE A 900 12.02 -24.77 -29.58
CA ILE A 900 11.55 -25.98 -28.88
C ILE A 900 10.05 -25.88 -28.55
N VAL A 901 9.59 -24.67 -28.18
CA VAL A 901 8.14 -24.42 -27.99
C VAL A 901 7.39 -24.45 -29.32
N ALA A 902 8.03 -24.07 -30.45
CA ALA A 902 7.41 -24.06 -31.77
C ALA A 902 7.15 -25.46 -32.36
N GLU A 903 7.77 -26.52 -31.82
CA GLU A 903 7.46 -27.91 -32.17
C GLU A 903 6.03 -28.30 -31.81
N GLN A 904 5.56 -27.81 -30.65
CA GLN A 904 4.16 -27.88 -30.22
C GLN A 904 3.67 -26.47 -29.88
N PRO A 905 3.26 -25.66 -30.88
CA PRO A 905 2.98 -24.23 -30.69
C PRO A 905 1.91 -23.91 -29.64
N LEU A 906 1.06 -24.87 -29.29
CA LEU A 906 0.04 -24.72 -28.26
C LEU A 906 0.63 -24.73 -26.84
N ASP A 907 1.88 -25.17 -26.68
CA ASP A 907 2.60 -25.08 -25.40
C ASP A 907 2.97 -23.64 -25.03
N LEU A 908 2.87 -22.67 -25.96
CA LEU A 908 3.11 -21.25 -25.67
C LEU A 908 2.25 -20.75 -24.50
N THR A 909 1.00 -21.21 -24.39
CA THR A 909 0.06 -20.77 -23.35
C THR A 909 0.32 -21.40 -21.98
N ILE A 910 1.28 -22.34 -21.89
CA ILE A 910 1.76 -22.89 -20.62
C ILE A 910 2.59 -21.83 -19.88
N PHE A 911 3.40 -21.06 -20.62
CA PHE A 911 4.30 -20.06 -20.04
C PHE A 911 3.75 -18.64 -20.16
N VAL A 912 3.22 -18.28 -21.33
CA VAL A 912 2.71 -16.92 -21.58
C VAL A 912 1.19 -16.92 -21.53
N ARG A 913 0.62 -16.10 -20.64
CA ARG A 913 -0.84 -16.02 -20.48
C ARG A 913 -1.51 -15.55 -21.76
N GLU A 914 -2.64 -16.17 -22.13
CA GLU A 914 -3.43 -15.76 -23.31
C GLU A 914 -3.79 -14.27 -23.26
N THR A 915 -4.21 -13.77 -22.10
CA THR A 915 -4.53 -12.35 -21.90
C THR A 915 -3.31 -11.43 -22.10
N ALA A 916 -2.10 -11.90 -21.82
CA ALA A 916 -0.87 -11.14 -22.10
C ALA A 916 -0.63 -11.07 -23.62
N LEU A 917 -0.74 -12.20 -24.32
CA LEU A 917 -0.63 -12.28 -25.79
C LEU A 917 -1.67 -11.40 -26.48
N GLU A 918 -2.92 -11.45 -26.03
CA GLU A 918 -4.00 -10.60 -26.52
C GLU A 918 -3.70 -9.11 -26.31
N SER A 919 -3.17 -8.75 -25.15
CA SER A 919 -2.91 -7.36 -24.80
C SER A 919 -1.78 -6.71 -25.63
N VAL A 920 -0.86 -7.53 -26.17
CA VAL A 920 0.29 -7.12 -26.99
C VAL A 920 -0.03 -7.22 -28.49
N PHE A 921 -0.50 -8.38 -28.94
CA PHE A 921 -0.72 -8.67 -30.37
C PHE A 921 -2.15 -8.39 -30.84
N GLY A 922 -3.10 -8.19 -29.93
CA GLY A 922 -4.49 -7.86 -30.24
C GLY A 922 -5.11 -8.85 -31.23
N ARG A 923 -5.69 -8.32 -32.31
CA ARG A 923 -6.36 -9.11 -33.35
C ARG A 923 -5.43 -10.05 -34.12
N ALA A 924 -4.11 -9.80 -34.13
CA ALA A 924 -3.16 -10.73 -34.72
C ALA A 924 -3.05 -12.04 -33.91
N TYR A 925 -3.52 -12.06 -32.67
CA TYR A 925 -3.63 -13.28 -31.86
C TYR A 925 -5.07 -13.78 -31.73
N THR A 926 -6.07 -12.91 -31.54
CA THR A 926 -7.46 -13.33 -31.26
C THR A 926 -8.27 -13.80 -32.47
N ASN A 927 -7.90 -13.42 -33.69
CA ASN A 927 -8.66 -13.74 -34.89
C ASN A 927 -8.25 -15.11 -35.46
N THR A 928 -8.69 -16.22 -34.84
CA THR A 928 -8.16 -17.56 -35.20
C THR A 928 -9.20 -18.55 -35.73
N THR A 929 -9.13 -18.80 -37.03
CA THR A 929 -9.64 -20.02 -37.68
C THR A 929 -8.59 -21.17 -37.68
N LYS A 930 -7.32 -20.87 -37.39
CA LYS A 930 -6.18 -21.82 -37.35
C LYS A 930 -5.22 -21.54 -36.16
N PRO A 931 -5.47 -22.10 -34.96
CA PRO A 931 -4.71 -21.80 -33.74
C PRO A 931 -3.20 -22.10 -33.84
N LYS A 932 -2.82 -23.28 -34.36
CA LYS A 932 -1.40 -23.68 -34.49
C LYS A 932 -0.58 -22.74 -35.37
N ALA A 933 -1.14 -22.29 -36.49
CA ALA A 933 -0.45 -21.36 -37.41
C ALA A 933 -0.26 -19.98 -36.77
N THR A 934 -1.24 -19.54 -35.98
CA THR A 934 -1.19 -18.28 -35.25
C THR A 934 -0.11 -18.33 -34.17
N ALA A 935 -0.07 -19.39 -33.38
CA ALA A 935 0.96 -19.58 -32.37
C ALA A 935 2.38 -19.59 -32.96
N LYS A 936 2.62 -20.29 -34.09
CA LYS A 936 3.93 -20.24 -34.79
C LYS A 936 4.32 -18.83 -35.21
N ARG A 937 3.36 -18.06 -35.74
CA ARG A 937 3.58 -16.67 -36.15
C ARG A 937 3.90 -15.77 -34.95
N ILE A 938 3.22 -15.97 -33.82
CA ILE A 938 3.49 -15.23 -32.58
C ILE A 938 4.86 -15.60 -32.02
N LEU A 939 5.25 -16.88 -32.02
CA LEU A 939 6.59 -17.31 -31.60
C LEU A 939 7.68 -16.62 -32.43
N ALA A 940 7.53 -16.59 -33.77
CA ALA A 940 8.45 -15.86 -34.64
C ALA A 940 8.49 -14.35 -34.32
N ALA A 941 7.36 -13.76 -33.94
CA ALA A 941 7.32 -12.36 -33.53
C ALA A 941 8.02 -12.12 -32.19
N LEU A 942 7.86 -13.01 -31.22
CA LEU A 942 8.52 -12.94 -29.92
C LEU A 942 10.03 -12.96 -30.05
N LYS A 943 10.58 -13.78 -30.95
CA LYS A 943 12.02 -13.78 -31.29
C LYS A 943 12.53 -12.39 -31.68
N THR A 944 11.85 -11.74 -32.63
CA THR A 944 12.21 -10.38 -33.06
C THR A 944 12.06 -9.37 -31.94
N LEU A 945 11.02 -9.48 -31.10
CA LEU A 945 10.80 -8.56 -29.98
C LEU A 945 11.88 -8.68 -28.91
N VAL A 946 12.30 -9.90 -28.57
CA VAL A 946 13.38 -10.15 -27.61
C VAL A 946 14.70 -9.60 -28.13
N SER A 947 15.01 -9.82 -29.40
CA SER A 947 16.18 -9.24 -30.08
C SER A 947 16.18 -7.71 -29.94
N MET A 948 15.12 -7.04 -30.39
CA MET A 948 14.99 -5.58 -30.25
C MET A 948 15.11 -5.11 -28.80
N TRP A 949 14.54 -5.85 -27.86
CA TRP A 949 14.59 -5.54 -26.44
C TRP A 949 16.00 -5.67 -25.85
N CYS A 950 16.80 -6.63 -26.30
CA CYS A 950 18.17 -6.83 -25.80
C CYS A 950 19.19 -5.92 -26.51
N GLU A 951 18.93 -5.50 -27.75
CA GLU A 951 19.76 -4.58 -28.56
C GLU A 951 19.54 -3.08 -28.26
N GLY A 952 19.04 -2.73 -27.07
CA GLY A 952 18.87 -1.31 -26.71
C GLY A 952 17.84 -0.54 -27.56
N ARG A 953 16.92 -1.18 -28.29
CA ARG A 953 15.86 -0.45 -29.03
C ARG A 953 14.86 0.20 -28.09
N THR A 954 14.49 1.44 -28.35
CA THR A 954 13.52 2.19 -27.53
C THR A 954 12.12 1.58 -27.61
N LEU A 955 11.27 1.84 -26.62
CA LEU A 955 9.88 1.33 -26.65
C LEU A 955 9.07 1.85 -27.84
N VAL A 956 9.35 3.06 -28.31
CA VAL A 956 8.69 3.63 -29.50
C VAL A 956 9.07 2.87 -30.77
N GLU A 957 10.32 2.45 -30.92
CA GLU A 957 10.75 1.60 -32.05
C GLU A 957 10.08 0.23 -32.00
N ILE A 958 10.03 -0.41 -30.82
CA ILE A 958 9.36 -1.70 -30.61
C ILE A 958 7.86 -1.58 -30.92
N GLU A 959 7.21 -0.50 -30.48
CA GLU A 959 5.81 -0.22 -30.75
C GLU A 959 5.54 -0.05 -32.25
N ALA A 960 6.40 0.66 -32.97
CA ALA A 960 6.29 0.85 -34.41
C ALA A 960 6.36 -0.49 -35.16
N TRP A 961 7.28 -1.37 -34.74
CA TRP A 961 7.39 -2.72 -35.29
C TRP A 961 6.14 -3.57 -34.97
N LEU A 962 5.69 -3.58 -33.72
CA LEU A 962 4.48 -4.28 -33.29
C LEU A 962 3.25 -3.84 -34.07
N LEU A 963 3.09 -2.53 -34.29
CA LEU A 963 1.97 -2.00 -35.06
C LEU A 963 2.00 -2.48 -36.52
N ALA A 964 3.16 -2.46 -37.16
CA ALA A 964 3.33 -2.95 -38.53
C ALA A 964 3.01 -4.45 -38.62
N PHE A 965 3.50 -5.23 -37.64
CA PHE A 965 3.20 -6.66 -37.53
C PHE A 965 1.70 -6.93 -37.37
N ILE A 966 1.01 -6.22 -36.46
CA ILE A 966 -0.42 -6.42 -36.22
C ILE A 966 -1.24 -6.06 -37.46
N ARG A 967 -0.95 -4.93 -38.12
CA ARG A 967 -1.67 -4.51 -39.35
C ARG A 967 -1.52 -5.52 -40.48
N LYS A 968 -0.36 -6.16 -40.60
CA LYS A 968 -0.11 -7.24 -41.57
C LYS A 968 -0.93 -8.51 -41.27
N HIS A 969 -1.39 -8.69 -40.04
CA HIS A 969 -1.84 -9.98 -39.52
C HIS A 969 -3.23 -9.98 -38.84
N GLU A 970 -3.89 -8.83 -38.74
CA GLU A 970 -5.23 -8.68 -38.16
C GLU A 970 -6.37 -9.09 -39.11
N GLY A 971 -6.05 -9.38 -40.37
CA GLY A 971 -7.02 -9.76 -41.42
C GLY A 971 -7.75 -8.56 -42.02
N GLU A 972 -8.81 -8.83 -42.79
CA GLU A 972 -9.68 -7.78 -43.33
C GLU A 972 -10.59 -7.21 -42.24
N VAL A 973 -10.23 -6.03 -41.73
CA VAL A 973 -10.98 -5.32 -40.69
C VAL A 973 -11.47 -3.97 -41.19
N ARG A 974 -12.66 -3.54 -40.75
CA ARG A 974 -13.24 -2.22 -41.09
C ARG A 974 -12.36 -1.04 -40.67
N GLN A 975 -11.59 -1.21 -39.60
CA GLN A 975 -10.64 -0.22 -39.09
C GLN A 975 -9.38 -0.95 -38.61
N GLN A 976 -8.24 -0.64 -39.23
CA GLN A 976 -6.94 -1.19 -38.85
C GLN A 976 -6.52 -0.76 -37.43
N ALA A 977 -5.56 -1.46 -36.86
CA ALA A 977 -4.97 -1.09 -35.57
C ALA A 977 -4.38 0.33 -35.61
N ASN A 978 -4.69 1.13 -34.60
CA ASN A 978 -4.21 2.50 -34.46
C ASN A 978 -2.84 2.53 -33.75
N GLN A 979 -2.02 3.52 -34.09
CA GLN A 979 -0.79 3.83 -33.37
C GLN A 979 -1.11 4.26 -31.94
N SER A 980 -0.35 3.74 -30.98
CA SER A 980 -0.40 4.20 -29.60
C SER A 980 0.53 5.39 -29.45
N SER A 981 0.06 6.50 -28.87
CA SER A 981 0.92 7.64 -28.55
C SER A 981 1.87 7.37 -27.39
N THR A 982 1.59 6.34 -26.57
CA THR A 982 2.34 6.03 -25.34
C THR A 982 3.02 4.65 -25.39
N ALA A 983 3.26 4.10 -26.58
CA ALA A 983 3.91 2.79 -26.76
C ALA A 983 3.27 1.63 -25.96
N GLN A 984 1.92 1.59 -25.90
CA GLN A 984 1.21 0.71 -24.97
C GLN A 984 1.47 -0.79 -25.20
N ARG A 985 1.64 -1.25 -26.44
CA ARG A 985 1.88 -2.68 -26.72
C ARG A 985 3.31 -3.07 -26.36
N ALA A 986 4.29 -2.22 -26.69
CA ALA A 986 5.68 -2.42 -26.29
C ALA A 986 5.82 -2.51 -24.76
N ARG A 987 5.18 -1.60 -24.00
CA ARG A 987 5.16 -1.65 -22.53
C ARG A 987 4.59 -2.95 -21.99
N ARG A 988 3.48 -3.44 -22.56
CA ARG A 988 2.86 -4.70 -22.16
C ARG A 988 3.72 -5.92 -22.50
N PHE A 989 4.44 -5.89 -23.60
CA PHE A 989 5.42 -6.92 -23.93
C PHE A 989 6.49 -6.98 -22.83
N VAL A 990 7.11 -5.85 -22.49
CA VAL A 990 8.13 -5.78 -21.44
C VAL A 990 7.58 -6.21 -20.08
N ILE A 991 6.43 -5.69 -19.66
CA ILE A 991 5.90 -5.91 -18.31
C ILE A 991 5.24 -7.28 -18.12
N ARG A 992 4.67 -7.87 -19.19
CA ARG A 992 3.84 -9.08 -19.07
C ARG A 992 4.44 -10.31 -19.74
N ILE A 993 5.21 -10.15 -20.82
CA ILE A 993 5.75 -11.29 -21.58
C ILE A 993 7.20 -11.59 -21.21
N THR A 994 8.06 -10.58 -21.02
CA THR A 994 9.46 -10.84 -20.63
C THR A 994 9.60 -11.59 -19.29
N PRO A 995 8.74 -11.37 -18.26
CA PRO A 995 8.78 -12.19 -17.05
C PRO A 995 8.35 -13.64 -17.30
N ASP A 996 7.34 -13.85 -18.16
CA ASP A 996 6.87 -15.18 -18.55
C ASP A 996 7.97 -15.94 -19.33
N LEU A 997 8.78 -15.23 -20.14
CA LEU A 997 9.99 -15.79 -20.79
C LEU A 997 11.13 -16.05 -19.79
N GLY A 998 11.31 -15.16 -18.80
CA GLY A 998 12.26 -15.38 -17.71
C GLY A 998 11.93 -16.64 -16.90
N PHE A 999 10.64 -16.92 -16.66
CA PHE A 999 10.20 -18.17 -16.05
C PHE A 999 10.58 -19.39 -16.89
N LEU A 1000 10.39 -19.35 -18.22
CA LEU A 1000 10.86 -20.42 -19.11
C LEU A 1000 12.37 -20.64 -19.02
N CYS A 1001 13.16 -19.57 -18.93
CA CYS A 1001 14.60 -19.66 -18.70
C CYS A 1001 14.94 -20.28 -17.33
N GLY A 1002 14.17 -19.95 -16.30
CA GLY A 1002 14.33 -20.54 -14.97
C GLY A 1002 14.03 -22.04 -14.95
N VAL A 1003 13.06 -22.50 -15.75
CA VAL A 1003 12.81 -23.94 -15.95
C VAL A 1003 14.01 -24.60 -16.63
N LEU A 1004 14.58 -23.97 -17.66
CA LEU A 1004 15.80 -24.46 -18.31
C LEU A 1004 16.98 -24.58 -17.33
N GLY A 1005 17.23 -23.54 -16.52
CA GLY A 1005 18.30 -23.56 -15.51
C GLY A 1005 18.18 -24.73 -14.54
N GLN A 1006 16.95 -25.05 -14.09
CA GLN A 1006 16.71 -26.22 -13.24
C GLN A 1006 17.03 -27.56 -13.94
N ILE A 1007 16.70 -27.68 -15.23
CA ILE A 1007 17.01 -28.89 -16.03
C ILE A 1007 18.53 -29.04 -16.18
N VAL A 1008 19.23 -27.94 -16.47
CA VAL A 1008 20.69 -27.92 -16.61
C VAL A 1008 21.38 -28.26 -15.30
N ALA A 1009 20.97 -27.63 -14.19
CA ALA A 1009 21.52 -27.89 -12.87
C ALA A 1009 21.42 -29.37 -12.49
N TYR A 1010 20.29 -30.02 -12.80
CA TYR A 1010 20.12 -31.45 -12.57
C TYR A 1010 21.08 -32.29 -13.42
N ARG A 1011 21.16 -32.03 -14.73
CA ARG A 1011 22.08 -32.75 -15.63
C ARG A 1011 23.55 -32.55 -15.26
N ALA A 1012 23.93 -31.34 -14.89
CA ALA A 1012 25.28 -31.00 -14.44
C ALA A 1012 25.64 -31.77 -13.16
N ALA A 1013 24.71 -31.86 -12.19
CA ALA A 1013 24.90 -32.64 -10.97
C ALA A 1013 25.05 -34.15 -11.24
N GLU A 1014 24.34 -34.70 -12.23
CA GLU A 1014 24.44 -36.11 -12.62
C GLU A 1014 25.73 -36.43 -13.39
N ALA A 1015 26.18 -35.53 -14.26
CA ALA A 1015 27.36 -35.70 -15.10
C ALA A 1015 28.68 -35.24 -14.46
N GLY A 1016 28.62 -34.49 -13.35
CA GLY A 1016 29.79 -33.82 -12.75
C GLY A 1016 30.35 -32.70 -13.61
N GLU A 1017 29.51 -32.10 -14.46
CA GLU A 1017 29.88 -31.01 -15.37
C GLU A 1017 29.67 -29.65 -14.71
N VAL A 1018 30.45 -28.64 -15.14
CA VAL A 1018 30.34 -27.27 -14.65
C VAL A 1018 29.09 -26.62 -15.26
N MET A 1019 28.27 -25.99 -14.41
CA MET A 1019 27.08 -25.26 -14.86
C MET A 1019 27.49 -24.11 -15.78
N LEU A 1020 26.72 -23.83 -16.83
CA LEU A 1020 26.98 -22.70 -17.72
C LEU A 1020 26.46 -21.41 -17.06
N PRO A 1021 27.32 -20.49 -16.59
CA PRO A 1021 26.86 -19.33 -15.80
C PRO A 1021 25.95 -18.37 -16.58
N VAL A 1022 25.97 -18.45 -17.92
CA VAL A 1022 24.99 -17.75 -18.78
C VAL A 1022 23.56 -18.18 -18.51
N ILE A 1023 23.30 -19.47 -18.28
CA ILE A 1023 21.94 -20.01 -18.13
C ILE A 1023 21.29 -19.51 -16.84
N ASP A 1024 22.06 -19.40 -15.76
CA ASP A 1024 21.58 -18.87 -14.47
C ASP A 1024 21.19 -17.41 -14.55
N MET A 1025 21.88 -16.67 -15.42
CA MET A 1025 21.65 -15.24 -15.63
C MET A 1025 20.52 -14.95 -16.64
N LEU A 1026 20.17 -15.90 -17.51
CA LEU A 1026 19.13 -15.73 -18.55
C LEU A 1026 17.79 -15.16 -18.01
N PRO A 1027 17.23 -15.64 -16.88
CA PRO A 1027 15.97 -15.11 -16.35
C PRO A 1027 16.04 -13.62 -16.01
N GLN A 1028 17.17 -13.15 -15.47
CA GLN A 1028 17.35 -11.73 -15.16
C GLN A 1028 17.65 -10.93 -16.43
N MET A 1029 18.51 -11.46 -17.31
CA MET A 1029 18.92 -10.80 -18.55
C MET A 1029 17.74 -10.54 -19.49
N VAL A 1030 16.87 -11.53 -19.72
CA VAL A 1030 15.68 -11.35 -20.58
C VAL A 1030 14.67 -10.36 -19.99
N ARG A 1031 14.50 -10.34 -18.66
CA ARG A 1031 13.59 -9.41 -17.96
C ARG A 1031 14.10 -7.98 -18.04
N ALA A 1032 15.40 -7.78 -17.85
CA ALA A 1032 16.02 -6.46 -17.91
C ALA A 1032 16.31 -5.97 -19.33
N GLY A 1033 16.37 -6.88 -20.31
CA GLY A 1033 16.76 -6.56 -21.69
C GLY A 1033 18.26 -6.40 -21.84
N ASP A 1034 19.03 -7.21 -21.12
CA ASP A 1034 20.48 -7.25 -21.25
C ASP A 1034 20.86 -8.05 -22.49
N TYR A 1035 21.89 -7.59 -23.20
CA TYR A 1035 22.34 -8.23 -24.44
C TYR A 1035 23.09 -9.52 -24.16
N ASP A 1036 23.97 -9.47 -23.15
CA ASP A 1036 24.72 -10.58 -22.61
C ASP A 1036 25.04 -10.32 -21.12
N ARG A 1037 25.91 -11.14 -20.52
CA ARG A 1037 26.30 -11.01 -19.11
C ARG A 1037 27.15 -9.78 -18.82
N HIS A 1038 27.94 -9.29 -19.78
CA HIS A 1038 28.73 -8.07 -19.61
C HIS A 1038 27.81 -6.85 -19.58
N HIS A 1039 26.80 -6.80 -20.44
CA HIS A 1039 25.75 -5.77 -20.36
C HIS A 1039 25.01 -5.84 -19.01
N ALA A 1040 24.66 -7.04 -18.54
CA ALA A 1040 24.02 -7.20 -17.22
C ALA A 1040 24.90 -6.71 -16.05
N ALA A 1041 26.19 -7.06 -16.06
CA ALA A 1041 27.15 -6.62 -15.05
C ALA A 1041 27.36 -5.10 -15.09
N LEU A 1042 27.45 -4.50 -16.28
CA LEU A 1042 27.54 -3.05 -16.46
C LEU A 1042 26.33 -2.34 -15.87
N ARG A 1043 25.11 -2.83 -16.16
CA ARG A 1043 23.87 -2.28 -15.59
C ARG A 1043 23.80 -2.43 -14.07
N GLN A 1044 24.31 -3.52 -13.50
CA GLN A 1044 24.37 -3.71 -12.04
C GLN A 1044 25.38 -2.77 -11.36
N SER A 1045 26.44 -2.38 -12.07
CA SER A 1045 27.47 -1.46 -11.57
C SER A 1045 27.06 0.02 -11.60
N THR A 1046 25.98 0.37 -12.31
CA THR A 1046 25.49 1.75 -12.48
C THR A 1046 24.13 1.94 -11.81
N SER A 1047 24.01 2.96 -10.94
CA SER A 1047 22.74 3.32 -10.33
C SER A 1047 21.81 3.99 -11.35
N ASN A 1048 20.53 3.58 -11.39
CA ASN A 1048 19.46 4.23 -12.16
C ASN A 1048 19.70 4.37 -13.68
N ALA A 1049 20.55 3.56 -14.30
CA ALA A 1049 20.85 3.70 -15.72
C ALA A 1049 19.73 3.18 -16.64
N SER A 1050 19.51 3.88 -17.76
CA SER A 1050 18.63 3.44 -18.86
C SER A 1050 19.20 2.19 -19.52
N ARG A 1051 18.35 1.21 -19.87
CA ARG A 1051 18.75 0.02 -20.65
C ARG A 1051 19.38 0.41 -21.99
N VAL A 1052 18.82 1.44 -22.64
CA VAL A 1052 19.34 1.92 -23.93
C VAL A 1052 20.73 2.53 -23.75
N GLU A 1053 20.93 3.34 -22.71
CA GLU A 1053 22.22 3.98 -22.41
C GLU A 1053 23.28 2.96 -21.97
N THR A 1054 22.91 1.98 -21.13
CA THR A 1054 23.82 0.89 -20.76
C THR A 1054 24.18 0.05 -21.97
N PHE A 1055 23.25 -0.16 -22.92
CA PHE A 1055 23.56 -0.88 -24.15
C PHE A 1055 24.51 -0.09 -25.08
N GLU A 1056 24.33 1.23 -25.19
CA GLU A 1056 25.25 2.11 -25.94
C GLU A 1056 26.65 2.06 -25.32
N THR A 1057 26.74 2.12 -24.00
CA THR A 1057 28.01 2.01 -23.25
C THR A 1057 28.64 0.63 -23.42
N TYR A 1058 27.84 -0.44 -23.28
CA TYR A 1058 28.27 -1.81 -23.54
C TYR A 1058 28.82 -1.97 -24.97
N SER A 1059 28.13 -1.42 -25.97
CA SER A 1059 28.55 -1.49 -27.37
C SER A 1059 29.89 -0.76 -27.61
N ALA A 1060 30.13 0.35 -26.91
CA ALA A 1060 31.40 1.06 -26.96
C ALA A 1060 32.55 0.27 -26.28
N LEU A 1061 32.23 -0.49 -25.24
CA LEU A 1061 33.18 -1.28 -24.46
C LEU A 1061 33.36 -2.73 -24.95
N GLN A 1062 32.55 -3.18 -25.91
CA GLN A 1062 32.52 -4.58 -26.34
C GLN A 1062 33.90 -5.13 -26.76
N GLY A 1063 34.77 -4.28 -27.31
CA GLY A 1063 36.14 -4.66 -27.70
C GLY A 1063 37.08 -5.02 -26.54
N TYR A 1064 36.69 -4.72 -25.29
CA TYR A 1064 37.46 -5.07 -24.08
C TYR A 1064 36.99 -6.37 -23.43
N PHE A 1065 35.88 -6.95 -23.87
CA PHE A 1065 35.29 -8.15 -23.29
C PHE A 1065 35.81 -9.41 -23.98
N MET A 1066 36.43 -10.30 -23.21
CA MET A 1066 37.09 -11.52 -23.70
C MET A 1066 36.49 -12.80 -23.10
N ALA A 1067 35.75 -12.68 -21.99
CA ALA A 1067 35.09 -13.80 -21.33
C ALA A 1067 33.97 -14.43 -22.19
N GLY A 1068 34.12 -15.69 -22.55
CA GLY A 1068 33.10 -16.49 -23.25
C GLY A 1068 31.98 -16.99 -22.35
N ALA A 1069 30.96 -17.66 -22.90
CA ALA A 1069 29.71 -18.06 -22.23
C ALA A 1069 29.86 -18.90 -20.93
N SER A 1070 30.99 -19.60 -20.78
CA SER A 1070 31.33 -20.45 -19.62
C SER A 1070 32.16 -19.76 -18.53
N ALA A 1071 32.60 -18.52 -18.72
CA ALA A 1071 33.39 -17.79 -17.73
C ALA A 1071 32.59 -17.51 -16.45
N GLU A 1072 33.21 -17.48 -15.28
CA GLU A 1072 32.54 -17.10 -14.02
C GLU A 1072 32.10 -15.64 -14.01
N MET A 1073 31.02 -15.32 -13.28
CA MET A 1073 30.49 -13.94 -13.22
C MET A 1073 31.47 -12.94 -12.62
N ASP A 1074 32.37 -13.37 -11.72
CA ASP A 1074 33.39 -12.49 -11.16
C ASP A 1074 34.41 -12.05 -12.21
N VAL A 1075 34.76 -12.93 -13.15
CA VAL A 1075 35.62 -12.58 -14.31
C VAL A 1075 34.92 -11.55 -15.19
N VAL A 1076 33.63 -11.74 -15.46
CA VAL A 1076 32.82 -10.79 -16.25
C VAL A 1076 32.75 -9.41 -15.57
N ARG A 1077 32.54 -9.38 -14.24
CA ARG A 1077 32.50 -8.14 -13.45
C ARG A 1077 33.86 -7.43 -13.43
N ASP A 1078 34.95 -8.18 -13.34
CA ASP A 1078 36.32 -7.64 -13.38
C ASP A 1078 36.65 -7.05 -14.76
N GLU A 1079 36.27 -7.71 -15.85
CA GLU A 1079 36.43 -7.19 -17.22
C GLU A 1079 35.64 -5.88 -17.39
N VAL A 1080 34.39 -5.83 -16.93
CA VAL A 1080 33.55 -4.62 -16.97
C VAL A 1080 34.16 -3.49 -16.16
N SER A 1081 34.60 -3.76 -14.93
CA SER A 1081 35.24 -2.77 -14.06
C SER A 1081 36.53 -2.22 -14.67
N THR A 1082 37.32 -3.11 -15.29
CA THR A 1082 38.55 -2.73 -15.99
C THR A 1082 38.27 -1.89 -17.24
N ALA A 1083 37.25 -2.27 -18.03
CA ALA A 1083 36.85 -1.55 -19.23
C ALA A 1083 36.36 -0.13 -18.91
N ILE A 1084 35.52 0.04 -17.88
CA ILE A 1084 35.06 1.36 -17.39
C ILE A 1084 36.26 2.21 -16.95
N LEU A 1085 37.19 1.62 -16.20
CA LEU A 1085 38.38 2.33 -15.71
C LEU A 1085 39.28 2.77 -16.88
N LEU A 1086 39.54 1.91 -17.86
CA LEU A 1086 40.31 2.24 -19.06
C LEU A 1086 39.64 3.33 -19.90
N GLN A 1087 38.32 3.31 -20.04
CA GLN A 1087 37.57 4.36 -20.73
C GLN A 1087 37.71 5.71 -20.03
N SER A 1088 37.67 5.75 -18.70
CA SER A 1088 37.85 7.00 -17.93
C SER A 1088 39.23 7.65 -18.15
N PHE A 1089 40.27 6.86 -18.44
CA PHE A 1089 41.60 7.38 -18.80
C PHE A 1089 41.67 7.91 -20.24
N ASN A 1090 40.89 7.35 -21.16
CA ASN A 1090 40.81 7.86 -22.54
C ASN A 1090 40.01 9.18 -22.59
N ASP A 1091 38.91 9.28 -21.83
CA ASP A 1091 38.11 10.51 -21.75
C ASP A 1091 38.88 11.66 -21.04
N ALA A 1092 39.80 11.33 -20.14
CA ALA A 1092 40.69 12.30 -19.49
C ALA A 1092 41.77 12.87 -20.43
N ASN A 1093 42.21 12.10 -21.44
CA ASN A 1093 43.18 12.56 -22.44
C ASN A 1093 42.55 13.50 -23.50
N ASP A 1094 41.22 13.52 -23.63
CA ASP A 1094 40.49 14.45 -24.50
C ASP A 1094 40.19 15.82 -23.83
N LEU A 1095 40.53 15.99 -22.54
CA LEU A 1095 40.35 17.25 -21.79
C LEU A 1095 41.62 18.10 -21.62
N GLU A 1096 42.76 17.68 -22.17
CA GLU A 1096 43.94 18.53 -22.35
C GLU A 1096 44.53 18.31 -23.76
N PHE A 1097 44.14 19.15 -24.72
CA PHE A 1097 45.03 19.91 -25.62
C PHE A 1097 44.26 20.85 -26.56
#